data_AF-A0A7S1ES51-F1
#
_entry.id   AF-A0A7S1ES51-F1
#
_cell.length_a   1.000
_cell.length_b   1.000
_cell.length_c   1.000
_cell.angle_alpha   90.00
_cell.angle_beta   90.00
_cell.angle_gamma   90.00
#
_symmetry.space_group_name_H-M   'P 1'
#
loop_
_entity.id
_entity.type
_entity.pdbx_description
1 polymer ?
#
loop_
_entity_poly.entity_id
_entity_poly.type
_entity_poly.pdbx_seq_one_letter_code
_entity_poly.pdbx_strand_id
1 'polypeptide(L)'
;MKDQNPVDSRQKVTIYGPLFIGCLSSRSFKIRSNQHGSIGRQVGIQQQQSVPKYSVLSRGCRSIILSVAGDHTPKEAQGSVAEKHCTGLSKVSIYDTTLRDGSQGEGISFSVEDKIRIMKRLDEFGVDYIEGGWPGSNPKDAAFFDAARNITLRHSRLAAFGSTRYKKSTCENDANIQALLHAETSVVTLVGKASAFQVTDVLGATLDENLAMIADSVKYLVDRGREVMLDAEHFFDGFRADKSYAMKCLNAAADAGASSLVLCDTNGGSLPWQIEEITRSVVEEFRSRGIRIGIHCHNDMELAVANSISAVHAGATVVQGTVNGYGERTGNANLVSIIPSLHLKMKAECLAEADQLKMLTSLSRYVDELANQPHVGSRPFVGSSAFAHKGGLHVAAVMKNEDSYQHIDPTVVGNVRRVLVSELSGRGNIVSKMNELGIELNVSNSSGKEASTDIKTQSGQILERVKQLENCGYTFEGAEGSVELMIRRAMSSYSSPFELVDFNVVTGSRYASSELDPGASHGAGSASANIPFGDSSVSQAVVRLNLITTDSDSTACVIKQRLEVGEGNGPVDALNSAMRKALLLEYPSLKSMILTDYKVRILDNESATAATTRVMISFADKESKESWTTVSAHPNIIVASINALVDGFEYAMLSRQPTCLQ
;
A
#
# COMPACT_ATOMS: atom_id res chain seq x y z
N MET A 1 -24.74 13.10 -73.95
CA MET A 1 -24.53 14.52 -73.59
C MET A 1 -25.41 14.76 -72.37
N LYS A 2 -24.82 14.86 -71.17
CA LYS A 2 -24.36 16.12 -70.54
C LYS A 2 -25.52 17.07 -70.25
N ASP A 3 -25.70 17.65 -69.06
CA ASP A 3 -25.09 17.51 -67.72
C ASP A 3 -26.12 18.12 -66.73
N GLN A 4 -26.17 17.74 -65.45
CA GLN A 4 -26.44 18.69 -64.34
C GLN A 4 -26.22 18.10 -62.93
N ASN A 5 -25.77 18.98 -62.03
CA ASN A 5 -25.28 18.68 -60.67
C ASN A 5 -26.41 18.36 -59.67
N PRO A 6 -26.11 17.61 -58.58
CA PRO A 6 -26.82 17.73 -57.32
C PRO A 6 -26.31 18.93 -56.48
N VAL A 7 -27.17 19.45 -55.62
CA VAL A 7 -26.93 20.64 -54.77
C VAL A 7 -26.56 20.24 -53.33
N ASP A 8 -25.74 21.09 -52.70
CA ASP A 8 -25.22 21.04 -51.34
C ASP A 8 -26.31 21.10 -50.24
N SER A 9 -26.11 20.41 -49.09
CA SER A 9 -25.90 21.07 -47.78
C SER A 9 -26.09 20.20 -46.52
N ARG A 10 -25.01 20.17 -45.70
CA ARG A 10 -24.97 20.07 -44.20
C ARG A 10 -25.48 18.75 -43.56
N GLN A 11 -24.70 18.07 -42.72
CA GLN A 11 -24.09 18.61 -41.49
C GLN A 11 -22.71 17.99 -41.15
N LYS A 12 -22.00 18.64 -40.22
CA LYS A 12 -20.60 18.37 -39.85
C LYS A 12 -20.48 17.31 -38.75
N VAL A 13 -19.47 16.44 -38.87
CA VAL A 13 -18.62 16.06 -37.73
C VAL A 13 -17.17 16.26 -38.18
N THR A 14 -16.36 16.91 -37.34
CA THR A 14 -14.99 17.30 -37.66
C THR A 14 -14.06 16.80 -36.57
N ILE A 15 -13.07 16.00 -36.95
CA ILE A 15 -11.91 15.68 -36.12
C ILE A 15 -10.69 16.27 -36.81
N TYR A 16 -10.07 17.28 -36.20
CA TYR A 16 -8.76 17.81 -36.61
C TYR A 16 -7.75 17.58 -35.49
N GLY A 17 -6.69 16.83 -35.79
CA GLY A 17 -5.39 17.00 -35.16
C GLY A 17 -4.48 17.81 -36.11
N PRO A 18 -3.85 18.90 -35.67
CA PRO A 18 -2.92 19.66 -36.51
C PRO A 18 -1.47 19.17 -36.34
N LEU A 19 -0.79 18.97 -37.47
CA LEU A 19 0.64 18.68 -37.53
C LEU A 19 1.17 19.28 -38.85
N PHE A 20 1.98 20.36 -38.78
CA PHE A 20 2.74 21.09 -39.83
C PHE A 20 2.87 22.59 -39.45
N ILE A 21 3.84 23.42 -39.87
CA ILE A 21 5.03 23.31 -40.76
C ILE A 21 6.09 24.34 -40.32
N GLY A 22 7.37 24.12 -40.66
CA GLY A 22 8.41 25.17 -40.59
C GLY A 22 9.77 24.80 -41.21
N CYS A 23 9.87 24.84 -42.55
CA CYS A 23 11.01 25.31 -43.39
C CYS A 23 12.46 25.27 -42.81
N LEU A 24 13.53 24.77 -43.42
CA LEU A 24 14.00 24.63 -44.82
C LEU A 24 15.37 23.84 -44.77
N SER A 25 16.08 23.39 -45.81
CA SER A 25 15.96 23.43 -47.29
C SER A 25 16.71 22.27 -47.99
N SER A 26 16.54 22.21 -49.32
CA SER A 26 17.28 21.50 -50.38
C SER A 26 18.65 20.82 -50.15
N ARG A 27 18.79 19.57 -50.63
CA ARG A 27 19.41 19.28 -51.95
C ARG A 27 19.13 17.86 -52.49
N SER A 28 19.14 17.76 -53.81
CA SER A 28 18.48 16.74 -54.64
C SER A 28 19.36 15.56 -55.11
N PHE A 29 18.76 14.36 -55.18
CA PHE A 29 19.04 13.24 -56.14
C PHE A 29 20.47 12.61 -56.10
N LYS A 30 20.70 11.33 -56.47
CA LYS A 30 20.08 10.51 -57.55
C LYS A 30 20.21 9.00 -57.26
N ILE A 31 19.30 8.19 -57.80
CA ILE A 31 19.25 6.71 -57.68
C ILE A 31 19.93 6.03 -58.88
N ARG A 32 20.64 4.91 -58.64
CA ARG A 32 20.78 3.66 -59.46
C ARG A 32 22.04 2.90 -59.02
N SER A 33 22.20 1.58 -59.08
CA SER A 33 21.35 0.37 -59.23
C SER A 33 22.32 -0.81 -59.47
N ASN A 34 21.86 -2.04 -59.17
CA ASN A 34 22.39 -3.34 -59.64
C ASN A 34 23.54 -4.06 -58.89
N GLN A 35 23.11 -5.17 -58.27
CA GLN A 35 23.54 -6.56 -58.49
C GLN A 35 24.87 -7.12 -57.94
N HIS A 36 24.66 -8.18 -57.14
CA HIS A 36 25.40 -9.45 -57.07
C HIS A 36 26.86 -9.45 -56.55
N GLY A 37 27.21 -10.55 -55.86
CA GLY A 37 28.61 -10.96 -55.70
C GLY A 37 29.07 -11.33 -54.30
N SER A 38 28.54 -12.43 -53.76
CA SER A 38 29.31 -13.48 -53.07
C SER A 38 30.63 -13.17 -52.31
N ILE A 39 30.63 -13.57 -51.02
CA ILE A 39 31.70 -14.34 -50.36
C ILE A 39 33.07 -13.65 -50.16
N GLY A 40 33.39 -13.38 -48.89
CA GLY A 40 34.56 -14.03 -48.29
C GLY A 40 35.73 -13.16 -47.79
N ARG A 41 36.07 -13.42 -46.53
CA ARG A 41 37.35 -13.18 -45.81
C ARG A 41 37.69 -11.76 -45.31
N GLN A 42 38.03 -11.79 -44.02
CA GLN A 42 38.95 -10.90 -43.32
C GLN A 42 40.19 -10.57 -44.18
N VAL A 43 40.70 -9.33 -44.09
CA VAL A 43 41.83 -8.93 -43.20
C VAL A 43 41.75 -7.39 -43.09
N GLY A 44 42.03 -6.84 -41.91
CA GLY A 44 41.94 -5.39 -41.67
C GLY A 44 43.20 -4.63 -42.05
N ILE A 45 43.12 -3.29 -42.04
CA ILE A 45 44.24 -2.35 -41.92
C ILE A 45 43.73 -1.10 -41.18
N GLN A 46 44.59 -0.52 -40.34
CA GLN A 46 44.31 0.71 -39.59
C GLN A 46 44.23 1.93 -40.53
N GLN A 47 43.37 2.90 -40.23
CA GLN A 47 43.70 4.31 -40.45
C GLN A 47 43.19 5.17 -39.30
N GLN A 48 44.10 5.94 -38.71
CA GLN A 48 43.78 7.04 -37.80
C GLN A 48 43.28 8.23 -38.62
N GLN A 49 42.22 8.90 -38.17
CA GLN A 49 42.10 10.35 -38.37
C GLN A 49 41.67 11.02 -37.07
N SER A 50 42.43 12.05 -36.69
CA SER A 50 42.09 13.07 -35.70
C SER A 50 40.92 13.94 -36.23
N VAL A 51 40.19 14.69 -35.40
CA VAL A 51 40.41 16.11 -34.95
C VAL A 51 39.03 16.57 -34.37
N PRO A 52 38.87 17.58 -33.48
CA PRO A 52 39.73 18.23 -32.48
C PRO A 52 39.19 18.11 -31.02
N LYS A 53 39.93 18.71 -30.08
CA LYS A 53 39.52 18.92 -28.68
C LYS A 53 38.49 20.05 -28.54
N TYR A 54 37.56 19.90 -27.59
CA TYR A 54 37.06 21.01 -26.77
C TYR A 54 37.37 20.73 -25.30
N SER A 55 37.89 21.73 -24.59
CA SER A 55 38.35 21.62 -23.21
C SER A 55 37.29 22.08 -22.22
N VAL A 56 36.93 21.23 -21.26
CA VAL A 56 36.26 21.64 -20.02
C VAL A 56 37.12 21.18 -18.85
N LEU A 57 37.45 22.12 -17.96
CA LEU A 57 38.25 21.88 -16.77
C LEU A 57 37.43 21.11 -15.73
N SER A 58 37.80 19.86 -15.44
CA SER A 58 37.41 19.18 -14.21
C SER A 58 38.64 18.91 -13.35
N ARG A 59 38.67 19.50 -12.15
CA ARG A 59 39.72 19.23 -11.15
C ARG A 59 39.29 18.05 -10.28
N GLY A 60 40.08 16.98 -10.32
CA GLY A 60 40.38 16.20 -9.11
C GLY A 60 39.38 15.16 -8.62
N CYS A 61 39.13 14.11 -9.42
CA CYS A 61 38.86 12.78 -8.86
C CYS A 61 40.00 11.85 -9.25
N ARG A 62 40.84 11.44 -8.28
CA ARG A 62 41.85 10.40 -8.50
C ARG A 62 41.18 9.03 -8.34
N SER A 63 41.02 8.29 -9.43
CA SER A 63 40.87 6.84 -9.33
C SER A 63 42.21 6.24 -8.90
N ILE A 64 42.17 5.25 -8.01
CA ILE A 64 43.34 4.42 -7.70
C ILE A 64 43.25 3.16 -8.57
N ILE A 65 44.35 2.89 -9.27
CA ILE A 65 44.51 1.75 -10.17
C ILE A 65 44.76 0.50 -9.34
N LEU A 66 43.96 -0.54 -9.56
CA LEU A 66 44.28 -1.91 -9.11
C LEU A 66 45.44 -2.45 -9.96
N SER A 67 46.60 -2.67 -9.34
CA SER A 67 47.63 -3.56 -9.87
C SER A 67 47.58 -4.90 -9.13
N VAL A 68 47.83 -5.98 -9.86
CA VAL A 68 47.84 -7.35 -9.35
C VAL A 68 49.27 -7.85 -9.27
N ALA A 69 49.74 -8.22 -8.07
CA ALA A 69 50.96 -9.01 -7.90
C ALA A 69 51.07 -9.65 -6.49
N GLY A 70 51.33 -10.95 -6.45
CA GLY A 70 52.18 -11.59 -5.43
C GLY A 70 51.51 -12.13 -4.16
N ASP A 71 51.64 -13.44 -3.94
CA ASP A 71 51.42 -14.10 -2.65
C ASP A 71 52.29 -13.52 -1.53
N HIS A 72 51.74 -13.37 -0.32
CA HIS A 72 52.16 -14.14 0.86
C HIS A 72 51.28 -13.87 2.09
N THR A 73 51.26 -14.85 3.01
CA THR A 73 50.46 -15.00 4.23
C THR A 73 50.29 -13.74 5.11
N PRO A 74 49.11 -13.51 5.72
CA PRO A 74 48.88 -12.35 6.57
C PRO A 74 49.62 -12.45 7.91
N LYS A 75 50.39 -11.41 8.24
CA LYS A 75 50.76 -11.07 9.63
C LYS A 75 49.90 -9.91 10.10
N GLU A 76 49.53 -9.95 11.37
CA GLU A 76 48.75 -8.92 12.04
C GLU A 76 49.45 -7.56 11.96
N ALA A 77 48.73 -6.56 11.46
CA ALA A 77 49.13 -5.16 11.53
C ALA A 77 47.93 -4.34 12.01
N GLN A 78 47.90 -4.04 13.31
CA GLN A 78 46.91 -3.14 13.90
C GLN A 78 47.13 -1.72 13.35
N GLY A 79 46.26 -1.32 12.43
CA GLY A 79 46.17 0.04 11.91
C GLY A 79 44.73 0.51 12.02
N SER A 80 44.37 1.11 13.17
CA SER A 80 43.02 1.60 13.41
C SER A 80 42.71 2.78 12.50
N VAL A 81 42.05 2.54 11.37
CA VAL A 81 41.20 3.55 10.76
C VAL A 81 40.08 3.79 11.77
N ALA A 82 40.11 4.93 12.44
CA ALA A 82 39.06 5.32 13.36
C ALA A 82 37.79 5.62 12.56
N GLU A 83 36.99 4.58 12.32
CA GLU A 83 35.56 4.76 12.15
C GLU A 83 35.09 5.62 13.31
N LYS A 84 34.58 6.82 13.01
CA LYS A 84 33.71 7.52 13.94
C LYS A 84 32.45 6.68 14.06
N HIS A 85 32.46 5.69 14.95
CA HIS A 85 31.25 5.03 15.39
C HIS A 85 30.25 6.12 15.78
N CYS A 86 29.11 6.16 15.09
CA CYS A 86 27.97 6.94 15.53
C CYS A 86 27.49 6.33 16.84
N THR A 87 28.01 6.85 17.96
CA THR A 87 27.40 6.72 19.28
C THR A 87 25.92 7.08 19.14
N GLY A 88 25.05 6.23 19.68
CA GLY A 88 23.61 6.19 19.36
C GLY A 88 22.96 7.57 19.22
N LEU A 89 22.17 7.74 18.16
CA LEU A 89 21.50 9.01 17.88
C LEU A 89 20.58 9.41 19.04
N SER A 90 20.61 10.70 19.36
CA SER A 90 19.75 11.35 20.34
C SER A 90 18.27 11.05 20.11
N LYS A 91 17.45 11.18 21.17
CA LYS A 91 15.99 11.14 21.06
C LYS A 91 15.47 12.01 19.90
N VAL A 92 14.64 11.41 19.04
CA VAL A 92 13.95 12.07 17.92
C VAL A 92 12.45 11.95 18.17
N SER A 93 11.79 13.07 18.43
CA SER A 93 10.35 13.07 18.66
C SER A 93 9.56 12.81 17.38
N ILE A 94 8.62 11.88 17.44
CA ILE A 94 7.66 11.65 16.35
C ILE A 94 6.42 12.50 16.56
N TYR A 95 6.03 13.22 15.52
CA TYR A 95 4.85 14.08 15.49
C TYR A 95 3.93 13.60 14.36
N ASP A 96 2.81 12.96 14.71
CA ASP A 96 1.84 12.47 13.73
C ASP A 96 0.86 13.56 13.31
N THR A 97 0.71 13.77 12.00
CA THR A 97 -0.25 14.71 11.38
C THR A 97 -1.43 14.02 10.69
N THR A 98 -1.66 12.73 10.94
CA THR A 98 -2.65 11.91 10.20
C THR A 98 -4.07 12.46 10.34
N LEU A 99 -4.43 13.02 11.50
CA LEU A 99 -5.78 13.56 11.75
C LEU A 99 -6.00 14.95 11.15
N ARG A 100 -4.94 15.68 10.78
CA ARG A 100 -5.03 17.01 10.14
C ARG A 100 -4.56 16.91 8.70
N ASP A 101 -3.25 16.90 8.46
CA ASP A 101 -2.65 16.86 7.11
C ASP A 101 -3.07 15.59 6.36
N GLY A 102 -3.00 14.42 7.02
CA GLY A 102 -3.45 13.16 6.43
C GLY A 102 -4.92 13.16 5.98
N SER A 103 -5.77 13.95 6.65
CA SER A 103 -7.19 14.11 6.28
C SER A 103 -7.45 15.04 5.10
N GLN A 104 -6.42 15.71 4.57
CA GLN A 104 -6.47 16.53 3.35
C GLN A 104 -6.25 15.70 2.08
N GLY A 105 -5.94 14.40 2.20
CA GLY A 105 -5.82 13.48 1.06
C GLY A 105 -7.16 13.19 0.39
N GLU A 106 -7.14 13.03 -0.94
CA GLU A 106 -8.35 12.73 -1.72
C GLU A 106 -8.98 11.41 -1.29
N GLY A 107 -10.29 11.42 -1.05
CA GLY A 107 -11.05 10.24 -0.62
C GLY A 107 -10.95 9.91 0.88
N ILE A 108 -10.22 10.68 1.68
CA ILE A 108 -10.10 10.48 3.14
C ILE A 108 -11.06 11.43 3.88
N SER A 109 -11.86 10.89 4.81
CA SER A 109 -12.73 11.71 5.68
C SER A 109 -13.07 10.97 6.97
N PHE A 110 -12.36 11.30 8.05
CA PHE A 110 -12.64 10.75 9.38
C PHE A 110 -13.88 11.39 10.01
N SER A 111 -14.69 10.63 10.75
CA SER A 111 -15.63 11.20 11.72
C SER A 111 -14.89 11.63 13.01
N VAL A 112 -15.58 12.32 13.93
CA VAL A 112 -14.99 12.65 15.25
C VAL A 112 -14.63 11.38 16.02
N GLU A 113 -15.47 10.35 15.96
CA GLU A 113 -15.21 9.06 16.60
C GLU A 113 -13.99 8.35 15.99
N ASP A 114 -13.81 8.39 14.66
CA ASP A 114 -12.63 7.82 14.00
C ASP A 114 -11.35 8.57 14.40
N LYS A 115 -11.41 9.90 14.50
CA LYS A 115 -10.28 10.70 15.02
C LYS A 115 -9.92 10.31 16.45
N ILE A 116 -10.90 10.14 17.33
CA ILE A 116 -10.67 9.72 18.73
C ILE A 116 -10.10 8.29 18.79
N ARG A 117 -10.54 7.39 17.92
CA ARG A 117 -10.02 6.02 17.78
C ARG A 117 -8.57 5.98 17.31
N ILE A 118 -8.23 6.72 16.25
CA ILE A 118 -6.87 6.82 15.73
C ILE A 118 -5.95 7.50 16.76
N MET A 119 -6.39 8.59 17.40
CA MET A 119 -5.64 9.26 18.48
C MET A 119 -5.25 8.27 19.60
N LYS A 120 -6.19 7.46 20.09
CA LYS A 120 -5.91 6.43 21.10
C LYS A 120 -4.93 5.36 20.59
N ARG A 121 -5.04 4.96 19.32
CA ARG A 121 -4.14 3.97 18.71
C ARG A 121 -2.71 4.51 18.52
N LEU A 122 -2.57 5.81 18.23
CA LEU A 122 -1.28 6.50 18.13
C LEU A 122 -0.59 6.63 19.51
N ASP A 123 -1.35 6.95 20.57
CA ASP A 123 -0.85 6.96 21.95
C ASP A 123 -0.44 5.57 22.44
N GLU A 124 -1.23 4.55 22.13
CA GLU A 124 -0.88 3.15 22.40
C GLU A 124 0.36 2.69 21.62
N PHE A 125 0.62 3.27 20.44
CA PHE A 125 1.83 3.03 19.65
C PHE A 125 3.05 3.83 20.15
N GLY A 126 2.84 4.91 20.91
CA GLY A 126 3.89 5.67 21.58
C GLY A 126 4.56 6.78 20.76
N VAL A 127 3.82 7.47 19.88
CA VAL A 127 4.33 8.71 19.23
C VAL A 127 4.34 9.88 20.23
N ASP A 128 5.34 10.77 20.21
CA ASP A 128 5.42 11.85 21.20
C ASP A 128 4.29 12.91 21.04
N TYR A 129 3.87 13.20 19.80
CA TYR A 129 2.83 14.20 19.50
C TYR A 129 1.80 13.69 18.49
N ILE A 130 0.55 14.12 18.68
CA ILE A 130 -0.57 13.85 17.77
C ILE A 130 -1.22 15.18 17.43
N GLU A 131 -1.29 15.55 16.15
CA GLU A 131 -1.97 16.76 15.70
C GLU A 131 -3.44 16.48 15.41
N GLY A 132 -4.35 17.02 16.22
CA GLY A 132 -5.77 16.68 16.18
C GLY A 132 -6.57 17.25 15.00
N GLY A 133 -6.13 18.39 14.47
CA GLY A 133 -6.88 19.18 13.49
C GLY A 133 -6.67 20.68 13.64
N TRP A 134 -7.42 21.46 12.86
CA TRP A 134 -7.42 22.93 12.86
C TRP A 134 -8.76 23.47 13.40
N PRO A 135 -8.87 23.75 14.71
CA PRO A 135 -10.15 24.07 15.36
C PRO A 135 -10.76 25.39 14.86
N GLY A 136 -9.93 26.37 14.49
CA GLY A 136 -10.38 27.65 13.92
C GLY A 136 -10.84 27.57 12.46
N SER A 137 -10.60 26.46 11.76
CA SER A 137 -10.92 26.29 10.33
C SER A 137 -12.09 25.30 10.12
N ASN A 138 -12.12 24.21 10.89
CA ASN A 138 -13.05 23.11 10.69
C ASN A 138 -13.89 22.82 11.95
N PRO A 139 -15.23 22.96 11.91
CA PRO A 139 -16.09 22.63 13.05
C PRO A 139 -15.97 21.18 13.54
N LYS A 140 -15.62 20.24 12.65
CA LYS A 140 -15.35 18.84 13.02
C LYS A 140 -14.12 18.72 13.92
N ASP A 141 -13.11 19.57 13.70
CA ASP A 141 -11.86 19.54 14.46
C ASP A 141 -12.07 20.19 15.83
N ALA A 142 -12.82 21.29 15.91
CA ALA A 142 -13.26 21.87 17.18
C ALA A 142 -14.03 20.83 18.03
N ALA A 143 -15.02 20.16 17.44
CA ALA A 143 -15.78 19.09 18.10
C ALA A 143 -14.90 17.88 18.52
N PHE A 144 -13.82 17.59 17.77
CA PHE A 144 -12.83 16.60 18.18
C PHE A 144 -12.04 17.04 19.42
N PHE A 145 -11.58 18.30 19.50
CA PHE A 145 -10.87 18.78 20.69
C PHE A 145 -11.78 18.82 21.94
N ASP A 146 -13.05 19.21 21.78
CA ASP A 146 -14.04 19.13 22.87
C ASP A 146 -14.25 17.69 23.35
N ALA A 147 -14.34 16.72 22.43
CA ALA A 147 -14.45 15.29 22.76
C ALA A 147 -13.16 14.71 23.37
N ALA A 148 -11.99 15.18 22.94
CA ALA A 148 -10.69 14.73 23.42
C ALA A 148 -10.30 15.31 24.79
N ARG A 149 -10.86 16.46 25.20
CA ARG A 149 -10.49 17.20 26.43
C ARG A 149 -10.48 16.35 27.71
N ASN A 150 -11.38 15.37 27.81
CA ASN A 150 -11.50 14.48 28.97
C ASN A 150 -10.81 13.10 28.79
N ILE A 151 -10.02 12.93 27.73
CA ILE A 151 -9.31 11.67 27.44
C ILE A 151 -7.85 11.80 27.84
N THR A 152 -7.45 11.08 28.89
CA THR A 152 -6.05 11.00 29.30
C THR A 152 -5.26 10.11 28.33
N LEU A 153 -4.31 10.71 27.62
CA LEU A 153 -3.27 10.00 26.87
C LEU A 153 -2.14 9.55 27.82
N ARG A 154 -1.50 8.42 27.53
CA ARG A 154 -0.46 7.82 28.38
C ARG A 154 0.92 8.41 28.14
N HIS A 155 1.22 8.75 26.88
CA HIS A 155 2.51 9.24 26.44
C HIS A 155 2.37 10.43 25.48
N SER A 156 1.51 10.31 24.48
CA SER A 156 1.36 11.33 23.44
C SER A 156 0.80 12.63 23.98
N ARG A 157 1.28 13.75 23.41
CA ARG A 157 0.74 15.08 23.65
C ARG A 157 -0.10 15.52 22.46
N LEU A 158 -1.37 15.81 22.73
CA LEU A 158 -2.28 16.34 21.72
C LEU A 158 -1.89 17.79 21.38
N ALA A 159 -1.74 18.08 20.09
CA ALA A 159 -1.44 19.39 19.53
C ALA A 159 -2.63 19.92 18.70
N ALA A 160 -2.89 21.21 18.83
CA ALA A 160 -3.81 21.95 17.96
C ALA A 160 -3.01 22.70 16.89
N PHE A 161 -3.44 22.60 15.63
CA PHE A 161 -2.78 23.26 14.50
C PHE A 161 -3.54 24.53 14.09
N GLY A 162 -2.84 25.58 13.70
CA GLY A 162 -3.45 26.74 13.05
C GLY A 162 -2.43 27.70 12.45
N SER A 163 -2.90 28.79 11.86
CA SER A 163 -2.00 29.84 11.36
C SER A 163 -1.56 30.79 12.47
N THR A 164 -0.52 31.58 12.20
CA THR A 164 -0.32 32.86 12.90
C THR A 164 -1.55 33.77 12.82
N ARG A 165 -1.61 34.82 13.66
CA ARG A 165 -2.62 35.89 13.58
C ARG A 165 -2.71 36.45 12.17
N TYR A 166 -3.90 36.87 11.76
CA TYR A 166 -4.10 37.57 10.51
C TYR A 166 -3.40 38.93 10.50
N LYS A 167 -2.97 39.35 9.30
CA LYS A 167 -2.32 40.65 9.08
C LYS A 167 -3.23 41.79 9.55
N LYS A 168 -2.65 42.76 10.27
CA LYS A 168 -3.35 43.90 10.89
C LYS A 168 -4.38 43.52 11.99
N SER A 169 -4.44 42.25 12.42
CA SER A 169 -5.18 41.83 13.61
C SER A 169 -4.26 41.82 14.85
N THR A 170 -4.83 41.68 16.04
CA THR A 170 -4.10 41.33 17.27
C THR A 170 -4.51 39.92 17.72
N CYS A 171 -3.65 39.23 18.47
CA CYS A 171 -3.91 37.85 18.89
C CYS A 171 -5.18 37.70 19.77
N GLU A 172 -5.56 38.74 20.52
CA GLU A 172 -6.81 38.79 21.30
C GLU A 172 -8.06 38.81 20.43
N ASN A 173 -7.99 39.50 19.29
CA ASN A 173 -9.12 39.69 18.36
C ASN A 173 -9.12 38.66 17.21
N ASP A 174 -8.10 37.81 17.15
CA ASP A 174 -7.94 36.81 16.11
C ASP A 174 -8.71 35.52 16.45
N ALA A 175 -9.79 35.26 15.70
CA ALA A 175 -10.67 34.12 15.95
C ALA A 175 -9.94 32.76 15.83
N ASN A 176 -8.92 32.65 14.99
CA ASN A 176 -8.12 31.43 14.86
C ASN A 176 -7.22 31.24 16.11
N ILE A 177 -6.53 32.28 16.59
CA ILE A 177 -5.74 32.21 17.82
C ILE A 177 -6.63 31.90 19.04
N GLN A 178 -7.83 32.49 19.13
CA GLN A 178 -8.76 32.16 20.21
C GLN A 178 -9.28 30.72 20.13
N ALA A 179 -9.53 30.19 18.93
CA ALA A 179 -9.89 28.78 18.75
C ALA A 179 -8.78 27.81 19.18
N LEU A 180 -7.50 28.16 18.97
CA LEU A 180 -6.36 27.38 19.48
C LEU A 180 -6.28 27.39 21.02
N LEU A 181 -6.67 28.49 21.67
CA LEU A 181 -6.78 28.52 23.14
C LEU A 181 -7.96 27.70 23.66
N HIS A 182 -9.11 27.73 22.98
CA HIS A 182 -10.31 26.95 23.33
C HIS A 182 -10.14 25.43 23.10
N ALA A 183 -9.21 25.01 22.24
CA ALA A 183 -8.83 23.60 22.12
C ALA A 183 -8.17 23.04 23.40
N GLU A 184 -7.70 23.92 24.29
CA GLU A 184 -7.09 23.62 25.60
C GLU A 184 -5.85 22.71 25.59
N THR A 185 -5.29 22.37 24.43
CA THR A 185 -4.12 21.50 24.25
C THR A 185 -2.84 22.05 24.91
N SER A 186 -1.97 21.16 25.42
CA SER A 186 -0.67 21.59 25.97
C SER A 186 0.33 22.06 24.90
N VAL A 187 0.10 21.67 23.64
CA VAL A 187 0.93 21.98 22.47
C VAL A 187 0.07 22.71 21.44
N VAL A 188 0.65 23.72 20.79
CA VAL A 188 0.09 24.40 19.63
C VAL A 188 1.14 24.50 18.53
N THR A 189 0.77 24.12 17.32
CA THR A 189 1.64 24.21 16.15
C THR A 189 1.11 25.30 15.23
N LEU A 190 1.97 26.28 14.93
CA LEU A 190 1.63 27.43 14.11
C LEU A 190 2.31 27.33 12.74
N VAL A 191 1.52 27.41 11.67
CA VAL A 191 2.07 27.61 10.32
C VAL A 191 2.35 29.08 10.05
N GLY A 192 3.55 29.38 9.55
CA GLY A 192 3.98 30.72 9.14
C GLY A 192 4.82 30.67 7.86
N LYS A 193 4.52 31.54 6.88
CA LYS A 193 5.22 31.58 5.60
C LYS A 193 6.69 31.99 5.79
N ALA A 194 7.62 31.14 5.36
CA ALA A 194 9.06 31.37 5.43
C ALA A 194 9.71 31.68 4.06
N SER A 195 8.90 32.00 3.04
CA SER A 195 9.33 32.42 1.71
C SER A 195 8.83 33.84 1.42
N ALA A 196 9.73 34.74 1.01
CA ALA A 196 9.40 36.13 0.73
C ALA A 196 8.28 36.27 -0.32
N PHE A 197 8.37 35.50 -1.42
CA PHE A 197 7.35 35.41 -2.47
C PHE A 197 5.97 35.02 -1.93
N GLN A 198 5.91 34.02 -1.04
CA GLN A 198 4.64 33.59 -0.43
C GLN A 198 4.04 34.67 0.48
N VAL A 199 4.88 35.48 1.14
CA VAL A 199 4.44 36.59 1.99
C VAL A 199 3.91 37.77 1.16
N THR A 200 4.63 38.17 0.11
CA THR A 200 4.28 39.33 -0.71
C THR A 200 3.13 39.06 -1.68
N ASP A 201 3.19 37.93 -2.40
CA ASP A 201 2.33 37.67 -3.56
C ASP A 201 1.09 36.83 -3.21
N VAL A 202 1.21 35.93 -2.22
CA VAL A 202 0.10 35.03 -1.82
C VAL A 202 -0.62 35.55 -0.57
N LEU A 203 0.12 35.82 0.51
CA LEU A 203 -0.46 36.35 1.74
C LEU A 203 -0.80 37.85 1.64
N GLY A 204 -0.16 38.58 0.71
CA GLY A 204 -0.37 40.02 0.53
C GLY A 204 -0.03 40.83 1.77
N ALA A 205 1.06 40.48 2.46
CA ALA A 205 1.60 41.15 3.63
C ALA A 205 2.99 41.73 3.33
N THR A 206 3.47 42.66 4.16
CA THR A 206 4.89 43.06 4.09
C THR A 206 5.75 42.02 4.80
N LEU A 207 7.03 41.97 4.44
CA LEU A 207 7.99 41.07 5.08
C LEU A 207 8.06 41.29 6.61
N ASP A 208 8.04 42.56 7.04
CA ASP A 208 8.05 42.93 8.46
C ASP A 208 6.74 42.58 9.18
N GLU A 209 5.58 42.74 8.54
CA GLU A 209 4.29 42.31 9.12
C GLU A 209 4.25 40.79 9.29
N ASN A 210 4.87 40.00 8.41
CA ASN A 210 4.96 38.55 8.59
C ASN A 210 5.88 38.16 9.75
N LEU A 211 7.01 38.85 9.93
CA LEU A 211 7.86 38.65 11.11
C LEU A 211 7.12 39.02 12.41
N ALA A 212 6.33 40.10 12.40
CA ALA A 212 5.47 40.47 13.52
C ALA A 212 4.35 39.43 13.77
N MET A 213 3.64 38.97 12.73
CA MET A 213 2.62 37.93 12.84
C MET A 213 3.19 36.65 13.48
N ILE A 214 4.39 36.22 13.08
CA ILE A 214 5.09 35.08 13.70
C ILE A 214 5.40 35.36 15.17
N ALA A 215 6.11 36.45 15.46
CA ALA A 215 6.57 36.75 16.82
C ALA A 215 5.40 36.96 17.80
N ASP A 216 4.39 37.75 17.41
CA ASP A 216 3.21 38.04 18.23
C ASP A 216 2.43 36.76 18.55
N SER A 217 2.21 35.88 17.56
CA SER A 217 1.41 34.66 17.73
C SER A 217 2.10 33.64 18.63
N VAL A 218 3.39 33.40 18.39
CA VAL A 218 4.20 32.50 19.22
C VAL A 218 4.24 33.02 20.65
N LYS A 219 4.62 34.29 20.85
CA LYS A 219 4.73 34.88 22.19
C LYS A 219 3.40 34.85 22.94
N TYR A 220 2.30 35.21 22.28
CA TYR A 220 0.97 35.26 22.90
C TYR A 220 0.51 33.90 23.46
N LEU A 221 0.87 32.79 22.79
CA LEU A 221 0.56 31.43 23.21
C LEU A 221 1.55 30.91 24.26
N VAL A 222 2.85 31.21 24.11
CA VAL A 222 3.88 30.88 25.12
C VAL A 222 3.61 31.57 26.46
N ASP A 223 3.25 32.85 26.45
CA ASP A 223 2.85 33.63 27.63
C ASP A 223 1.58 33.05 28.31
N ARG A 224 0.82 32.18 27.62
CA ARG A 224 -0.34 31.44 28.13
C ARG A 224 -0.02 29.97 28.47
N GLY A 225 1.25 29.62 28.60
CA GLY A 225 1.71 28.31 29.04
C GLY A 225 1.57 27.20 27.99
N ARG A 226 1.42 27.54 26.70
CA ARG A 226 1.42 26.56 25.60
C ARG A 226 2.86 26.29 25.14
N GLU A 227 3.19 25.02 24.90
CA GLU A 227 4.37 24.70 24.08
C GLU A 227 4.05 25.03 22.63
N VAL A 228 4.87 25.87 22.00
CA VAL A 228 4.66 26.28 20.60
C VAL A 228 5.72 25.66 19.70
N MET A 229 5.28 25.14 18.56
CA MET A 229 6.13 24.80 17.40
C MET A 229 5.79 25.73 16.24
N LEU A 230 6.80 26.19 15.49
CA LEU A 230 6.58 26.91 14.23
C LEU A 230 6.86 25.96 13.05
N ASP A 231 5.83 25.73 12.23
CA ASP A 231 5.97 25.13 10.91
C ASP A 231 6.30 26.24 9.91
N ALA A 232 7.58 26.29 9.50
CA ALA A 232 8.12 27.26 8.57
C ALA A 232 7.74 26.87 7.13
N GLU A 233 6.56 27.28 6.69
CA GLU A 233 5.97 26.88 5.43
C GLU A 233 6.78 27.37 4.21
N HIS A 234 7.02 26.49 3.24
CA HIS A 234 7.91 26.68 2.10
C HIS A 234 9.36 27.06 2.49
N PHE A 235 9.86 26.63 3.65
CA PHE A 235 11.20 27.02 4.12
C PHE A 235 12.32 26.69 3.14
N PHE A 236 12.37 25.49 2.55
CA PHE A 236 13.49 25.11 1.67
C PHE A 236 13.53 25.92 0.37
N ASP A 237 12.38 26.24 -0.23
CA ASP A 237 12.30 27.15 -1.38
C ASP A 237 12.61 28.59 -0.98
N GLY A 238 12.05 29.05 0.16
CA GLY A 238 12.32 30.37 0.73
C GLY A 238 13.80 30.59 1.02
N PHE A 239 14.49 29.61 1.58
CA PHE A 239 15.92 29.66 1.92
C PHE A 239 16.81 29.66 0.66
N ARG A 240 16.43 28.93 -0.39
CA ARG A 240 17.13 28.97 -1.68
C ARG A 240 16.96 30.31 -2.40
N ALA A 241 15.80 30.94 -2.28
CA ALA A 241 15.52 32.25 -2.88
C ALA A 241 16.10 33.43 -2.07
N ASP A 242 15.88 33.45 -0.76
CA ASP A 242 16.40 34.42 0.20
C ASP A 242 16.64 33.77 1.57
N LYS A 243 17.85 33.22 1.75
CA LYS A 243 18.35 32.69 3.03
C LYS A 243 18.22 33.70 4.18
N SER A 244 18.43 35.00 3.93
CA SER A 244 18.38 36.03 4.98
C SER A 244 16.97 36.16 5.54
N TYR A 245 15.96 36.23 4.66
CA TYR A 245 14.57 36.32 5.08
C TYR A 245 14.05 35.03 5.73
N ALA A 246 14.38 33.86 5.17
CA ALA A 246 14.00 32.57 5.76
C ALA A 246 14.54 32.42 7.20
N MET A 247 15.81 32.80 7.43
CA MET A 247 16.41 32.78 8.77
C MET A 247 15.84 33.84 9.71
N LYS A 248 15.37 35.00 9.21
CA LYS A 248 14.63 35.98 10.03
C LYS A 248 13.30 35.42 10.53
N CYS A 249 12.57 34.66 9.71
CA CYS A 249 11.31 34.01 10.12
C CYS A 249 11.54 33.01 11.26
N LEU A 250 12.61 32.21 11.17
CA LEU A 250 13.01 31.30 12.24
C LEU A 250 13.41 32.05 13.53
N ASN A 251 14.21 33.11 13.41
CA ASN A 251 14.60 33.92 14.57
C ASN A 251 13.39 34.62 15.24
N ALA A 252 12.42 35.12 14.47
CA ALA A 252 11.21 35.74 15.03
C ALA A 252 10.42 34.79 15.96
N ALA A 253 10.26 33.52 15.58
CA ALA A 253 9.63 32.52 16.44
C ALA A 253 10.54 32.09 17.60
N ALA A 254 11.84 31.94 17.35
CA ALA A 254 12.83 31.57 18.37
C ALA A 254 12.95 32.62 19.49
N ASP A 255 12.92 33.91 19.13
CA ASP A 255 12.98 35.04 20.05
C ASP A 255 11.67 35.20 20.83
N ALA A 256 10.55 34.83 20.21
CA ALA A 256 9.23 34.77 20.84
C ALA A 256 9.01 33.54 21.75
N GLY A 257 9.95 32.59 21.79
CA GLY A 257 9.93 31.44 22.71
C GLY A 257 9.42 30.11 22.13
N ALA A 258 9.41 29.94 20.80
CA ALA A 258 9.08 28.65 20.19
C ALA A 258 10.04 27.54 20.66
N SER A 259 9.47 26.38 21.03
CA SER A 259 10.22 25.20 21.48
C SER A 259 10.86 24.40 20.34
N SER A 260 10.30 24.57 19.13
CA SER A 260 10.69 23.86 17.92
C SER A 260 10.51 24.75 16.69
N LEU A 261 11.45 24.63 15.76
CA LEU A 261 11.41 25.26 14.44
C LEU A 261 11.41 24.14 13.39
N VAL A 262 10.25 23.88 12.79
CA VAL A 262 10.05 22.81 11.83
C VAL A 262 10.25 23.35 10.42
N LEU A 263 11.13 22.73 9.66
CA LEU A 263 11.47 23.14 8.30
C LEU A 263 10.54 22.40 7.33
N CYS A 264 9.69 23.11 6.59
CA CYS A 264 8.74 22.49 5.68
C CYS A 264 9.25 22.43 4.23
N ASP A 265 9.38 21.23 3.66
CA ASP A 265 9.51 20.98 2.22
C ASP A 265 8.10 20.88 1.60
N THR A 266 7.34 21.98 1.70
CA THR A 266 5.90 22.06 1.40
C THR A 266 5.55 21.61 -0.03
N ASN A 267 6.44 21.87 -0.99
CA ASN A 267 6.27 21.48 -2.39
C ASN A 267 6.85 20.09 -2.72
N GLY A 268 7.40 19.36 -1.73
CA GLY A 268 8.04 18.04 -1.90
C GLY A 268 9.19 18.00 -2.92
N GLY A 269 9.80 19.16 -3.17
CA GLY A 269 10.66 19.43 -4.34
C GLY A 269 12.16 19.43 -4.07
N SER A 270 12.59 19.08 -2.84
CA SER A 270 14.00 19.14 -2.44
C SER A 270 14.68 17.77 -2.50
N LEU A 271 15.98 17.76 -2.79
CA LEU A 271 16.79 16.54 -2.82
C LEU A 271 17.45 16.27 -1.45
N PRO A 272 17.74 15.01 -1.07
CA PRO A 272 18.14 14.68 0.31
C PRO A 272 19.40 15.40 0.80
N TRP A 273 20.39 15.63 -0.07
CA TRP A 273 21.59 16.38 0.27
C TRP A 273 21.35 17.89 0.44
N GLN A 274 20.35 18.46 -0.25
CA GLN A 274 19.94 19.85 -0.04
C GLN A 274 19.23 20.01 1.29
N ILE A 275 18.38 19.04 1.65
CA ILE A 275 17.76 18.96 2.97
C ILE A 275 18.84 18.84 4.05
N GLU A 276 19.82 17.93 3.89
CA GLU A 276 20.90 17.74 4.86
C GLU A 276 21.74 19.00 5.06
N GLU A 277 22.20 19.63 3.97
CA GLU A 277 23.02 20.85 4.01
C GLU A 277 22.29 22.02 4.70
N ILE A 278 21.05 22.30 4.25
CA ILE A 278 20.25 23.41 4.77
C ILE A 278 19.90 23.15 6.24
N THR A 279 19.40 21.95 6.57
CA THR A 279 19.03 21.57 7.94
C THR A 279 20.24 21.65 8.88
N ARG A 280 21.42 21.17 8.46
CA ARG A 280 22.64 21.24 9.29
C ARG A 280 23.01 22.69 9.61
N SER A 281 22.90 23.60 8.63
CA SER A 281 23.17 25.03 8.87
C SER A 281 22.19 25.67 9.86
N VAL A 282 20.91 25.25 9.85
CA VAL A 282 19.91 25.71 10.83
C VAL A 282 20.17 25.11 12.21
N VAL A 283 20.45 23.81 12.30
CA VAL A 283 20.81 23.12 13.54
C VAL A 283 22.03 23.77 14.18
N GLU A 284 23.05 24.14 13.41
CA GLU A 284 24.26 24.82 13.91
C GLU A 284 23.97 26.21 14.47
N GLU A 285 23.14 27.02 13.79
CA GLU A 285 22.74 28.35 14.24
C GLU A 285 21.98 28.32 15.59
N PHE A 286 20.99 27.43 15.71
CA PHE A 286 20.09 27.39 16.86
C PHE A 286 20.57 26.50 18.02
N ARG A 287 21.65 25.71 17.85
CA ARG A 287 22.19 24.79 18.88
C ARG A 287 22.49 25.48 20.21
N SER A 288 23.06 26.68 20.17
CA SER A 288 23.42 27.46 21.37
C SER A 288 22.19 27.95 22.16
N ARG A 289 21.03 28.02 21.51
CA ARG A 289 19.75 28.46 22.07
C ARG A 289 18.92 27.31 22.65
N GLY A 290 19.33 26.05 22.44
CA GLY A 290 18.63 24.86 22.92
C GLY A 290 17.30 24.57 22.20
N ILE A 291 17.04 25.21 21.06
CA ILE A 291 15.77 25.07 20.32
C ILE A 291 15.85 23.82 19.42
N ARG A 292 14.78 23.01 19.41
CA ARG A 292 14.71 21.82 18.55
C ARG A 292 14.48 22.22 17.10
N ILE A 293 15.17 21.55 16.17
CA ILE A 293 14.88 21.67 14.74
C ILE A 293 14.05 20.45 14.32
N GLY A 294 12.96 20.71 13.60
CA GLY A 294 12.09 19.68 13.03
C GLY A 294 12.11 19.64 11.51
N ILE A 295 11.50 18.60 10.94
CA ILE A 295 11.32 18.43 9.50
C ILE A 295 9.89 18.01 9.18
N HIS A 296 9.31 18.60 8.13
CA HIS A 296 8.02 18.20 7.53
C HIS A 296 8.19 18.14 6.01
N CYS A 297 8.01 16.98 5.39
CA CYS A 297 8.21 16.80 3.95
C CYS A 297 6.96 16.27 3.26
N HIS A 298 6.58 16.88 2.14
CA HIS A 298 5.61 16.30 1.21
C HIS A 298 6.32 15.42 0.18
N ASN A 299 5.56 14.51 -0.46
CA ASN A 299 6.12 13.41 -1.23
C ASN A 299 6.07 13.62 -2.76
N ASP A 300 6.05 14.87 -3.22
CA ASP A 300 5.85 15.22 -4.64
C ASP A 300 6.95 14.70 -5.59
N MET A 301 8.11 14.31 -5.06
CA MET A 301 9.20 13.62 -5.78
C MET A 301 9.44 12.16 -5.34
N GLU A 302 8.57 11.55 -4.52
CA GLU A 302 8.81 10.25 -3.85
C GLU A 302 10.06 10.23 -2.93
N LEU A 303 10.42 11.41 -2.40
CA LEU A 303 11.62 11.60 -1.56
C LEU A 303 11.32 11.96 -0.11
N ALA A 304 10.07 12.10 0.32
CA ALA A 304 9.74 12.61 1.66
C ALA A 304 10.40 11.81 2.79
N VAL A 305 10.37 10.48 2.70
CA VAL A 305 11.01 9.57 3.67
C VAL A 305 12.52 9.75 3.71
N ALA A 306 13.17 9.86 2.54
CA ALA A 306 14.61 10.06 2.44
C ALA A 306 15.02 11.43 2.97
N ASN A 307 14.27 12.47 2.62
CA ASN A 307 14.45 13.85 3.08
C ASN A 307 14.32 13.95 4.61
N SER A 308 13.29 13.35 5.22
CA SER A 308 13.12 13.30 6.68
C SER A 308 14.29 12.60 7.38
N ILE A 309 14.77 11.47 6.83
CA ILE A 309 15.93 10.75 7.38
C ILE A 309 17.22 11.59 7.24
N SER A 310 17.42 12.26 6.10
CA SER A 310 18.55 13.18 5.90
C SER A 310 18.53 14.39 6.83
N ALA A 311 17.34 14.93 7.17
CA ALA A 311 17.22 15.99 8.16
C ALA A 311 17.59 15.51 9.58
N VAL A 312 17.18 14.30 9.98
CA VAL A 312 17.61 13.71 11.25
C VAL A 312 19.12 13.45 11.26
N HIS A 313 19.70 12.98 10.15
CA HIS A 313 21.15 12.86 9.97
C HIS A 313 21.90 14.22 10.03
N ALA A 314 21.23 15.31 9.68
CA ALA A 314 21.73 16.68 9.87
C ALA A 314 21.62 17.19 11.33
N GLY A 315 20.87 16.49 12.19
CA GLY A 315 20.66 16.84 13.59
C GLY A 315 19.26 17.38 13.93
N ALA A 316 18.26 17.22 13.05
CA ALA A 316 16.86 17.45 13.42
C ALA A 316 16.40 16.41 14.46
N THR A 317 15.58 16.87 15.41
CA THR A 317 15.12 16.09 16.58
C THR A 317 13.60 16.01 16.69
N VAL A 318 12.87 16.52 15.68
CA VAL A 318 11.42 16.33 15.53
C VAL A 318 11.14 15.92 14.08
N VAL A 319 10.32 14.90 13.86
CA VAL A 319 9.87 14.50 12.52
C VAL A 319 8.35 14.53 12.46
N GLN A 320 7.81 15.39 11.59
CA GLN A 320 6.40 15.42 11.24
C GLN A 320 6.14 14.52 10.03
N GLY A 321 5.01 13.83 10.05
CA GLY A 321 4.57 12.95 8.97
C GLY A 321 3.25 12.25 9.32
N THR A 322 2.81 11.35 8.46
CA THR A 322 1.55 10.61 8.64
C THR A 322 1.74 9.11 8.59
N VAL A 323 0.88 8.37 9.30
CA VAL A 323 0.70 6.94 9.06
C VAL A 323 0.26 6.73 7.61
N ASN A 324 0.86 5.73 6.96
CA ASN A 324 0.66 5.38 5.55
C ASN A 324 1.07 6.44 4.52
N GLY A 325 1.56 7.61 4.93
CA GLY A 325 1.99 8.68 4.03
C GLY A 325 0.84 9.52 3.45
N TYR A 326 -0.36 9.47 4.05
CA TYR A 326 -1.48 10.30 3.62
C TYR A 326 -1.19 11.80 3.70
N GLY A 327 -1.86 12.60 2.86
CA GLY A 327 -1.66 14.04 2.79
C GLY A 327 -2.18 14.62 1.49
N GLU A 328 -2.00 15.92 1.30
CA GLU A 328 -2.28 16.58 0.02
C GLU A 328 -1.47 15.98 -1.14
N ARG A 329 -2.06 15.96 -2.34
CA ARG A 329 -1.44 15.60 -3.63
C ARG A 329 -0.87 14.18 -3.66
N THR A 330 0.40 14.05 -3.30
CA THR A 330 1.23 12.83 -3.31
C THR A 330 1.48 12.29 -1.90
N GLY A 331 1.01 13.02 -0.88
CA GLY A 331 1.10 12.63 0.52
C GLY A 331 2.21 13.31 1.31
N ASN A 332 2.31 12.94 2.58
CA ASN A 332 3.36 13.37 3.52
C ASN A 332 4.44 12.30 3.67
N ALA A 333 5.51 12.68 4.36
CA ALA A 333 6.52 11.79 4.91
C ALA A 333 5.89 10.60 5.65
N ASN A 334 6.05 9.40 5.10
CA ASN A 334 5.39 8.20 5.60
C ASN A 334 6.06 7.66 6.87
N LEU A 335 5.41 7.86 8.02
CA LEU A 335 5.90 7.41 9.33
C LEU A 335 6.12 5.89 9.39
N VAL A 336 5.38 5.11 8.60
CA VAL A 336 5.55 3.65 8.53
C VAL A 336 6.92 3.24 7.96
N SER A 337 7.53 4.08 7.12
CA SER A 337 8.89 3.88 6.64
C SER A 337 9.94 4.54 7.54
N ILE A 338 9.61 5.70 8.11
CA ILE A 338 10.55 6.51 8.90
C ILE A 338 10.81 5.88 10.26
N ILE A 339 9.78 5.57 11.06
CA ILE A 339 9.93 5.08 12.43
C ILE A 339 10.81 3.82 12.52
N PRO A 340 10.58 2.73 11.77
CA PRO A 340 11.48 1.57 11.79
C PRO A 340 12.88 1.88 11.25
N SER A 341 13.04 2.85 10.35
CA SER A 341 14.36 3.26 9.87
C SER A 341 15.15 3.99 10.96
N LEU A 342 14.51 4.94 11.64
CA LEU A 342 15.09 5.66 12.79
C LEU A 342 15.44 4.69 13.92
N HIS A 343 14.49 3.83 14.30
CA HIS A 343 14.64 2.90 15.41
C HIS A 343 15.65 1.78 15.12
N LEU A 344 15.47 1.02 14.04
CA LEU A 344 16.23 -0.21 13.79
C LEU A 344 17.58 0.05 13.12
N LYS A 345 17.69 1.08 12.27
CA LYS A 345 18.90 1.36 11.47
C LYS A 345 19.73 2.50 12.05
N MET A 346 19.11 3.61 12.42
CA MET A 346 19.81 4.76 13.02
C MET A 346 19.96 4.66 14.55
N LYS A 347 19.30 3.69 15.19
CA LYS A 347 19.33 3.47 16.65
C LYS A 347 18.90 4.71 17.46
N ALA A 348 17.94 5.46 16.93
CA ALA A 348 17.35 6.61 17.61
C ALA A 348 16.19 6.17 18.51
N GLU A 349 16.05 6.83 19.66
CA GLU A 349 14.87 6.73 20.53
C GLU A 349 13.75 7.59 19.93
N CYS A 350 12.72 6.94 19.36
CA CYS A 350 11.63 7.62 18.64
C CYS A 350 10.23 7.03 18.90
N LEU A 351 10.08 6.22 19.96
CA LEU A 351 8.82 5.75 20.51
C LEU A 351 8.91 5.78 22.04
N ALA A 352 7.79 5.73 22.74
CA ALA A 352 7.77 5.65 24.20
C ALA A 352 8.55 4.43 24.72
N GLU A 353 8.28 3.26 24.12
CA GLU A 353 8.94 1.99 24.41
C GLU A 353 9.36 1.30 23.10
N ALA A 354 10.60 0.79 23.05
CA ALA A 354 11.16 0.17 21.83
C ALA A 354 10.29 -0.97 21.26
N ASP A 355 9.68 -1.76 22.14
CA ASP A 355 8.86 -2.91 21.78
C ASP A 355 7.51 -2.56 21.13
N GLN A 356 7.03 -1.31 21.25
CA GLN A 356 5.81 -0.86 20.57
C GLN A 356 5.92 -0.91 19.04
N LEU A 357 7.13 -0.93 18.49
CA LEU A 357 7.35 -1.07 17.04
C LEU A 357 6.67 -2.33 16.47
N LYS A 358 6.50 -3.39 17.27
CA LYS A 358 5.77 -4.63 16.92
C LYS A 358 4.29 -4.37 16.56
N MET A 359 3.73 -3.22 16.92
CA MET A 359 2.35 -2.85 16.58
C MET A 359 2.24 -2.12 15.22
N LEU A 360 3.35 -1.74 14.58
CA LEU A 360 3.36 -0.87 13.39
C LEU A 360 2.47 -1.39 12.25
N THR A 361 2.54 -2.69 11.94
CA THR A 361 1.70 -3.31 10.89
C THR A 361 0.21 -3.23 11.22
N SER A 362 -0.17 -3.39 12.49
CA SER A 362 -1.56 -3.27 12.93
C SER A 362 -2.05 -1.82 12.93
N LEU A 363 -1.21 -0.84 13.29
CA LEU A 363 -1.52 0.59 13.19
C LEU A 363 -1.77 1.00 11.73
N SER A 364 -0.90 0.58 10.81
CA SER A 364 -1.04 0.87 9.38
C SER A 364 -2.38 0.37 8.81
N ARG A 365 -2.78 -0.86 9.15
CA ARG A 365 -4.07 -1.43 8.70
C ARG A 365 -5.26 -0.73 9.36
N TYR A 366 -5.19 -0.47 10.66
CA TYR A 366 -6.25 0.24 11.39
C TYR A 366 -6.54 1.64 10.82
N VAL A 367 -5.49 2.35 10.40
CA VAL A 367 -5.63 3.67 9.75
C VAL A 367 -6.15 3.55 8.32
N ASP A 368 -5.71 2.56 7.52
CA ASP A 368 -6.33 2.28 6.20
C ASP A 368 -7.84 1.98 6.34
N GLU A 369 -8.23 1.12 7.30
CA GLU A 369 -9.62 0.73 7.56
C GLU A 369 -10.50 1.95 7.91
N LEU A 370 -10.07 2.78 8.87
CA LEU A 370 -10.83 3.96 9.29
C LEU A 370 -10.78 5.12 8.28
N ALA A 371 -9.78 5.14 7.39
CA ALA A 371 -9.73 6.07 6.25
C ALA A 371 -10.54 5.57 5.04
N ASN A 372 -11.13 4.36 5.11
CA ASN A 372 -11.78 3.67 4.00
C ASN A 372 -10.86 3.52 2.77
N GLN A 373 -9.58 3.25 3.01
CA GLN A 373 -8.54 3.09 1.99
C GLN A 373 -8.14 1.60 1.83
N PRO A 374 -7.79 1.15 0.62
CA PRO A 374 -7.32 -0.21 0.41
C PRO A 374 -5.90 -0.42 0.96
N HIS A 375 -5.68 -1.56 1.63
CA HIS A 375 -4.34 -1.94 2.09
C HIS A 375 -3.36 -2.12 0.93
N VAL A 376 -2.24 -1.39 0.97
CA VAL A 376 -1.17 -1.51 -0.03
C VAL A 376 -0.24 -2.67 0.34
N GLY A 377 -0.41 -3.82 -0.33
CA GLY A 377 0.36 -5.04 -0.07
C GLY A 377 1.88 -4.87 -0.24
N SER A 378 2.34 -3.94 -1.08
CA SER A 378 3.75 -3.62 -1.30
C SER A 378 4.33 -2.53 -0.38
N ARG A 379 3.55 -1.99 0.58
CA ARG A 379 4.00 -0.89 1.46
C ARG A 379 5.23 -1.34 2.27
N PRO A 380 6.32 -0.53 2.35
CA PRO A 380 7.50 -0.89 3.14
C PRO A 380 7.16 -1.27 4.59
N PHE A 381 7.91 -2.24 5.13
CA PHE A 381 7.75 -2.83 6.48
C PHE A 381 6.42 -3.55 6.77
N VAL A 382 5.26 -2.98 6.43
CA VAL A 382 3.94 -3.47 6.88
C VAL A 382 3.12 -4.20 5.81
N GLY A 383 3.48 -4.02 4.55
CA GLY A 383 2.81 -4.65 3.42
C GLY A 383 2.91 -6.17 3.49
N SER A 384 1.84 -6.86 3.10
CA SER A 384 1.77 -8.33 3.08
C SER A 384 2.75 -8.97 2.07
N SER A 385 3.34 -8.17 1.18
CA SER A 385 4.38 -8.55 0.22
C SER A 385 5.77 -8.04 0.61
N ALA A 386 5.92 -7.20 1.64
CA ALA A 386 7.21 -6.61 2.05
C ALA A 386 8.26 -7.66 2.46
N PHE A 387 7.81 -8.82 2.93
CA PHE A 387 8.64 -9.98 3.30
C PHE A 387 8.21 -11.26 2.58
N ALA A 388 7.64 -11.13 1.38
CA ALA A 388 7.20 -12.27 0.57
C ALA A 388 8.32 -12.78 -0.35
N HIS A 389 8.50 -14.10 -0.40
CA HIS A 389 9.53 -14.77 -1.20
C HIS A 389 8.88 -15.71 -2.21
N LYS A 390 8.98 -15.36 -3.50
CA LYS A 390 8.38 -16.11 -4.63
C LYS A 390 9.39 -17.02 -5.34
N GLY A 391 10.51 -16.45 -5.78
CA GLY A 391 11.52 -17.17 -6.57
C GLY A 391 12.22 -18.28 -5.79
N GLY A 392 12.29 -19.49 -6.38
CA GLY A 392 12.84 -20.67 -5.71
C GLY A 392 14.29 -20.53 -5.21
N LEU A 393 15.11 -19.71 -5.86
CA LEU A 393 16.48 -19.41 -5.39
C LEU A 393 16.48 -18.58 -4.10
N HIS A 394 15.60 -17.59 -3.99
CA HIS A 394 15.49 -16.74 -2.80
C HIS A 394 15.00 -17.56 -1.61
N VAL A 395 13.95 -18.38 -1.80
CA VAL A 395 13.44 -19.26 -0.75
C VAL A 395 14.50 -20.27 -0.30
N ALA A 396 15.24 -20.89 -1.23
CA ALA A 396 16.32 -21.83 -0.90
C ALA A 396 17.51 -21.18 -0.15
N ALA A 397 17.67 -19.86 -0.25
CA ALA A 397 18.66 -19.10 0.51
C ALA A 397 18.12 -18.66 1.88
N VAL A 398 16.89 -18.11 1.93
CA VAL A 398 16.20 -17.72 3.16
C VAL A 398 16.06 -18.91 4.12
N MET A 399 15.75 -20.11 3.60
CA MET A 399 15.71 -21.34 4.41
C MET A 399 17.08 -21.79 4.98
N LYS A 400 18.21 -21.26 4.47
CA LYS A 400 19.56 -21.53 4.99
C LYS A 400 20.06 -20.43 5.92
N ASN A 401 19.74 -19.18 5.59
CA ASN A 401 20.01 -18.00 6.38
C ASN A 401 18.95 -16.94 6.03
N GLU A 402 18.13 -16.59 7.02
CA GLU A 402 16.95 -15.74 6.82
C GLU A 402 17.34 -14.30 6.41
N ASP A 403 18.50 -13.82 6.88
CA ASP A 403 19.07 -12.51 6.57
C ASP A 403 19.52 -12.35 5.11
N SER A 404 19.60 -13.45 4.34
CA SER A 404 20.13 -13.43 2.97
C SER A 404 19.29 -12.60 1.98
N TYR A 405 17.98 -12.45 2.24
CA TYR A 405 17.05 -11.65 1.44
C TYR A 405 16.11 -10.79 2.30
N GLN A 406 16.42 -10.61 3.59
CA GLN A 406 15.64 -9.78 4.52
C GLN A 406 16.57 -8.84 5.27
N HIS A 407 16.23 -7.55 5.33
CA HIS A 407 17.06 -6.57 6.02
C HIS A 407 16.75 -6.45 7.52
N ILE A 408 15.65 -7.05 7.99
CA ILE A 408 15.23 -7.20 9.39
C ILE A 408 14.38 -8.47 9.51
N ASP A 409 14.27 -9.02 10.72
CA ASP A 409 13.18 -9.94 11.09
C ASP A 409 11.83 -9.20 10.99
N PRO A 410 10.83 -9.71 10.24
CA PRO A 410 9.53 -9.07 10.08
C PRO A 410 8.71 -8.96 11.36
N THR A 411 8.94 -9.82 12.36
CA THR A 411 8.15 -9.84 13.60
C THR A 411 8.35 -8.57 14.43
N VAL A 412 9.50 -7.91 14.32
CA VAL A 412 9.82 -6.67 15.07
C VAL A 412 8.96 -5.47 14.64
N VAL A 413 8.32 -5.54 13.46
CA VAL A 413 7.35 -4.54 12.96
C VAL A 413 5.91 -5.07 12.93
N GLY A 414 5.66 -6.24 13.53
CA GLY A 414 4.34 -6.89 13.54
C GLY A 414 3.93 -7.54 12.23
N ASN A 415 4.88 -7.80 11.34
CA ASN A 415 4.64 -8.47 10.07
C ASN A 415 5.16 -9.92 10.12
N VAL A 416 4.90 -10.69 9.06
CA VAL A 416 5.35 -12.09 8.95
C VAL A 416 6.01 -12.36 7.60
N ARG A 417 6.99 -13.25 7.57
CA ARG A 417 7.53 -13.79 6.33
C ARG A 417 6.46 -14.63 5.64
N ARG A 418 6.30 -14.48 4.32
CA ARG A 418 5.42 -15.33 3.50
C ARG A 418 6.22 -16.02 2.40
N VAL A 419 6.01 -17.31 2.22
CA VAL A 419 6.55 -18.07 1.07
C VAL A 419 5.41 -18.27 0.07
N LEU A 420 5.60 -17.74 -1.14
CA LEU A 420 4.61 -17.85 -2.20
C LEU A 420 4.87 -19.09 -3.06
N VAL A 421 3.80 -19.70 -3.55
CA VAL A 421 3.83 -20.85 -4.46
C VAL A 421 3.32 -20.42 -5.83
N SER A 422 4.11 -20.68 -6.87
CA SER A 422 3.83 -20.35 -8.29
C SER A 422 4.75 -21.15 -9.22
N GLU A 423 4.67 -20.94 -10.53
CA GLU A 423 5.55 -21.54 -11.54
C GLU A 423 7.06 -21.29 -11.28
N LEU A 424 7.39 -20.14 -10.68
CA LEU A 424 8.77 -19.71 -10.35
C LEU A 424 9.30 -20.35 -9.05
N SER A 425 8.49 -21.16 -8.37
CA SER A 425 8.86 -21.83 -7.13
C SER A 425 9.81 -23.01 -7.36
N GLY A 426 10.64 -23.28 -6.36
CA GLY A 426 11.38 -24.55 -6.25
C GLY A 426 10.65 -25.53 -5.33
N ARG A 427 11.16 -26.77 -5.24
CA ARG A 427 10.68 -27.75 -4.25
C ARG A 427 10.75 -27.21 -2.81
N GLY A 428 11.72 -26.34 -2.52
CA GLY A 428 11.87 -25.65 -1.24
C GLY A 428 10.65 -24.81 -0.85
N ASN A 429 9.96 -24.15 -1.79
CA ASN A 429 8.72 -23.42 -1.49
C ASN A 429 7.63 -24.37 -0.99
N ILE A 430 7.45 -25.51 -1.68
CA ILE A 430 6.44 -26.51 -1.33
C ILE A 430 6.74 -27.13 0.04
N VAL A 431 8.00 -27.50 0.30
CA VAL A 431 8.42 -28.03 1.62
C VAL A 431 8.26 -26.97 2.72
N SER A 432 8.63 -25.72 2.46
CA SER A 432 8.40 -24.63 3.42
C SER A 432 6.91 -24.43 3.72
N LYS A 433 6.04 -24.58 2.73
CA LYS A 433 4.59 -24.47 2.92
C LYS A 433 4.00 -25.68 3.67
N MET A 434 4.47 -26.90 3.41
CA MET A 434 4.12 -28.08 4.20
C MET A 434 4.46 -27.90 5.69
N ASN A 435 5.65 -27.37 5.98
CA ASN A 435 6.09 -27.08 7.34
C ASN A 435 5.24 -25.97 8.00
N GLU A 436 4.91 -24.91 7.27
CA GLU A 436 4.02 -23.82 7.73
C GLU A 436 2.63 -24.34 8.11
N LEU A 437 2.13 -25.35 7.38
CA LEU A 437 0.81 -25.97 7.60
C LEU A 437 0.80 -27.05 8.69
N GLY A 438 1.93 -27.29 9.39
CA GLY A 438 2.05 -28.34 10.39
C GLY A 438 1.90 -29.76 9.83
N ILE A 439 2.12 -29.96 8.53
CA ILE A 439 2.02 -31.27 7.89
C ILE A 439 3.31 -32.03 8.20
N GLU A 440 3.33 -32.72 9.33
CA GLU A 440 4.40 -33.64 9.70
C GLU A 440 4.46 -34.79 8.69
N LEU A 441 5.52 -34.78 7.87
CA LEU A 441 5.80 -35.81 6.89
C LEU A 441 6.29 -37.05 7.65
N ASN A 442 5.36 -37.96 7.96
CA ASN A 442 5.55 -39.15 8.80
C ASN A 442 6.92 -39.84 8.58
N VAL A 443 7.88 -39.57 9.46
CA VAL A 443 9.16 -40.29 9.54
C VAL A 443 8.96 -41.59 10.34
N SER A 444 7.91 -42.34 9.99
CA SER A 444 7.53 -43.57 10.68
C SER A 444 8.31 -44.76 10.11
N ASN A 445 9.41 -45.11 10.77
CA ASN A 445 10.06 -46.42 10.72
C ASN A 445 10.68 -46.88 9.39
N SER A 446 11.16 -45.95 8.56
CA SER A 446 12.12 -46.26 7.49
C SER A 446 13.40 -45.44 7.67
N SER A 447 14.55 -46.04 7.30
CA SER A 447 15.86 -45.42 7.52
C SER A 447 15.95 -44.06 6.81
N GLY A 448 16.60 -43.06 7.43
CA GLY A 448 16.49 -41.63 7.06
C GLY A 448 16.89 -41.20 5.64
N LYS A 449 17.22 -42.14 4.74
CA LYS A 449 17.31 -41.92 3.30
C LYS A 449 15.95 -42.03 2.58
N GLU A 450 15.09 -42.95 3.01
CA GLU A 450 13.81 -43.27 2.35
C GLU A 450 12.78 -42.15 2.56
N ALA A 451 12.50 -41.76 3.80
CA ALA A 451 11.65 -40.58 4.10
C ALA A 451 12.14 -39.30 3.39
N SER A 452 13.45 -39.12 3.19
CA SER A 452 14.00 -37.97 2.46
C SER A 452 13.73 -38.01 0.95
N THR A 453 13.33 -39.16 0.41
CA THR A 453 13.06 -39.42 -1.01
C THR A 453 11.58 -39.23 -1.31
N ASP A 454 10.69 -39.68 -0.43
CA ASP A 454 9.25 -39.48 -0.56
C ASP A 454 8.87 -37.99 -0.55
N ILE A 455 9.41 -37.23 0.41
CA ILE A 455 9.20 -35.77 0.50
C ILE A 455 9.63 -35.05 -0.79
N LYS A 456 10.79 -35.42 -1.37
CA LYS A 456 11.29 -34.84 -2.63
C LYS A 456 10.43 -35.22 -3.84
N THR A 457 9.80 -36.38 -3.78
CA THR A 457 8.92 -36.90 -4.84
C THR A 457 7.56 -36.22 -4.78
N GLN A 458 6.91 -36.19 -3.61
CA GLN A 458 5.64 -35.50 -3.38
C GLN A 458 5.74 -33.99 -3.63
N SER A 459 6.73 -33.31 -3.05
CA SER A 459 6.96 -31.88 -3.31
C SER A 459 7.32 -31.58 -4.78
N GLY A 460 7.92 -32.55 -5.48
CA GLY A 460 8.13 -32.50 -6.93
C GLY A 460 6.83 -32.60 -7.72
N GLN A 461 5.97 -33.56 -7.39
CA GLN A 461 4.67 -33.78 -8.04
C GLN A 461 3.74 -32.57 -7.87
N ILE A 462 3.65 -32.02 -6.64
CA ILE A 462 2.87 -30.82 -6.36
C ILE A 462 3.42 -29.61 -7.15
N LEU A 463 4.74 -29.43 -7.21
CA LEU A 463 5.34 -28.33 -7.96
C LEU A 463 5.06 -28.43 -9.47
N GLU A 464 5.15 -29.62 -10.06
CA GLU A 464 4.80 -29.81 -11.46
C GLU A 464 3.29 -29.61 -11.69
N ARG A 465 2.43 -29.99 -10.74
CA ARG A 465 0.99 -29.71 -10.80
C ARG A 465 0.68 -28.21 -10.75
N VAL A 466 1.37 -27.45 -9.89
CA VAL A 466 1.29 -25.97 -9.83
C VAL A 466 1.64 -25.37 -11.20
N LYS A 467 2.80 -25.73 -11.77
CA LYS A 467 3.23 -25.23 -13.10
C LYS A 467 2.24 -25.56 -14.21
N GLN A 468 1.74 -26.80 -14.26
CA GLN A 468 0.75 -27.22 -15.24
C GLN A 468 -0.53 -26.38 -15.13
N LEU A 469 -1.02 -26.14 -13.91
CA LEU A 469 -2.22 -25.37 -13.68
C LEU A 469 -2.03 -23.88 -13.99
N GLU A 470 -0.91 -23.26 -13.62
CA GLU A 470 -0.65 -21.85 -13.99
C GLU A 470 -0.50 -21.67 -15.51
N ASN A 471 0.12 -22.63 -16.22
CA ASN A 471 0.13 -22.67 -17.68
C ASN A 471 -1.28 -22.87 -18.29
N CYS A 472 -2.22 -23.48 -17.55
CA CYS A 472 -3.65 -23.53 -17.89
C CYS A 472 -4.44 -22.29 -17.42
N GLY A 473 -3.78 -21.25 -16.90
CA GLY A 473 -4.39 -19.97 -16.52
C GLY A 473 -4.72 -19.79 -15.04
N TYR A 474 -4.39 -20.76 -14.18
CA TYR A 474 -4.48 -20.58 -12.72
C TYR A 474 -3.46 -19.53 -12.26
N THR A 475 -3.62 -19.03 -11.05
CA THR A 475 -2.57 -18.26 -10.37
C THR A 475 -2.72 -18.47 -8.88
N PHE A 476 -1.70 -19.09 -8.27
CA PHE A 476 -1.71 -19.46 -6.86
C PHE A 476 -1.22 -18.34 -5.94
N GLU A 477 -0.62 -17.30 -6.52
CA GLU A 477 -0.33 -16.05 -5.82
C GLU A 477 -1.64 -15.36 -5.37
N GLY A 478 -1.83 -15.27 -4.05
CA GLY A 478 -3.08 -14.76 -3.46
C GLY A 478 -4.25 -15.76 -3.50
N ALA A 479 -3.98 -17.05 -3.71
CA ALA A 479 -4.95 -18.15 -3.60
C ALA A 479 -4.42 -19.28 -2.69
N GLU A 480 -3.94 -18.90 -1.50
CA GLU A 480 -3.34 -19.80 -0.51
C GLU A 480 -4.21 -21.01 -0.17
N GLY A 481 -5.54 -20.86 -0.18
CA GLY A 481 -6.46 -21.94 0.13
C GLY A 481 -6.41 -23.07 -0.90
N SER A 482 -6.33 -22.75 -2.19
CA SER A 482 -6.15 -23.76 -3.24
C SER A 482 -4.74 -24.39 -3.21
N VAL A 483 -3.71 -23.67 -2.75
CA VAL A 483 -2.37 -24.24 -2.55
C VAL A 483 -2.36 -25.25 -1.41
N GLU A 484 -2.94 -24.88 -0.27
CA GLU A 484 -3.06 -25.76 0.89
C GLU A 484 -3.88 -27.01 0.57
N LEU A 485 -5.03 -26.86 -0.09
CA LEU A 485 -5.82 -28.01 -0.55
C LEU A 485 -5.04 -28.89 -1.53
N MET A 486 -4.26 -28.32 -2.46
CA MET A 486 -3.43 -29.12 -3.36
C MET A 486 -2.35 -29.91 -2.59
N ILE A 487 -1.76 -29.33 -1.55
CA ILE A 487 -0.79 -30.02 -0.69
C ILE A 487 -1.48 -31.12 0.12
N ARG A 488 -2.63 -30.84 0.76
CA ARG A 488 -3.38 -31.81 1.56
C ARG A 488 -3.93 -32.97 0.72
N ARG A 489 -4.54 -32.69 -0.43
CA ARG A 489 -5.02 -33.70 -1.41
C ARG A 489 -3.90 -34.60 -1.98
N ALA A 490 -2.63 -34.21 -1.83
CA ALA A 490 -1.47 -35.05 -2.19
C ALA A 490 -0.96 -35.95 -1.04
N MET A 491 -1.53 -35.82 0.18
CA MET A 491 -1.23 -36.67 1.33
C MET A 491 -2.21 -37.84 1.39
N SER A 492 -1.69 -39.04 1.68
CA SER A 492 -2.50 -40.26 1.82
C SER A 492 -3.45 -40.25 3.03
N SER A 493 -3.22 -39.37 4.01
CA SER A 493 -4.07 -39.16 5.16
C SER A 493 -5.27 -38.26 4.89
N TYR A 494 -5.35 -37.61 3.73
CA TYR A 494 -6.43 -36.67 3.43
C TYR A 494 -7.56 -37.34 2.63
N SER A 495 -8.79 -37.15 3.11
CA SER A 495 -10.02 -37.44 2.36
C SER A 495 -10.86 -36.17 2.26
N SER A 496 -11.47 -35.94 1.09
CA SER A 496 -12.38 -34.80 0.94
C SER A 496 -13.70 -35.09 1.68
N PRO A 497 -14.21 -34.16 2.52
CA PRO A 497 -15.45 -34.34 3.27
C PRO A 497 -16.70 -34.36 2.38
N PHE A 498 -16.60 -33.96 1.10
CA PHE A 498 -17.67 -34.11 0.13
C PHE A 498 -17.13 -34.17 -1.31
N GLU A 499 -17.97 -34.62 -2.23
CA GLU A 499 -17.71 -34.61 -3.67
C GLU A 499 -18.88 -33.95 -4.40
N LEU A 500 -18.58 -33.05 -5.34
CA LEU A 500 -19.56 -32.49 -6.27
C LEU A 500 -19.78 -33.49 -7.42
N VAL A 501 -20.96 -34.09 -7.50
CA VAL A 501 -21.32 -35.11 -8.50
C VAL A 501 -21.82 -34.46 -9.78
N ASP A 502 -22.80 -33.57 -9.68
CA ASP A 502 -23.26 -32.74 -10.78
C ASP A 502 -23.83 -31.40 -10.29
N PHE A 503 -23.93 -30.45 -11.21
CA PHE A 503 -24.65 -29.21 -11.02
C PHE A 503 -25.37 -28.80 -12.31
N ASN A 504 -26.46 -28.04 -12.16
CA ASN A 504 -27.17 -27.40 -13.26
C ASN A 504 -27.47 -25.95 -12.87
N VAL A 505 -27.43 -25.03 -13.83
CA VAL A 505 -27.82 -23.63 -13.58
C VAL A 505 -28.78 -23.18 -14.67
N VAL A 506 -29.92 -22.66 -14.25
CA VAL A 506 -30.95 -22.05 -15.09
C VAL A 506 -31.02 -20.57 -14.77
N THR A 507 -30.64 -19.75 -15.74
CA THR A 507 -30.79 -18.29 -15.68
C THR A 507 -32.07 -17.88 -16.39
N GLY A 508 -32.98 -17.18 -15.71
CA GLY A 508 -34.21 -16.68 -16.31
C GLY A 508 -34.49 -15.23 -15.96
N SER A 509 -35.01 -14.46 -16.92
CA SER A 509 -35.65 -13.18 -16.64
C SER A 509 -37.14 -13.41 -16.50
N ARG A 510 -37.73 -13.05 -15.35
CA ARG A 510 -39.18 -12.90 -15.26
C ARG A 510 -39.56 -11.64 -16.02
N TYR A 511 -39.80 -11.75 -17.33
CA TYR A 511 -40.67 -10.78 -17.99
C TYR A 511 -41.99 -10.84 -17.24
N ALA A 512 -42.42 -9.70 -16.69
CA ALA A 512 -43.69 -9.62 -16.01
C ALA A 512 -44.77 -10.10 -16.98
N SER A 513 -45.34 -11.27 -16.72
CA SER A 513 -46.58 -11.67 -17.34
C SER A 513 -47.58 -10.61 -16.98
N SER A 514 -48.08 -9.89 -17.99
CA SER A 514 -49.21 -9.00 -17.82
C SER A 514 -50.37 -9.84 -17.28
N GLU A 515 -50.62 -9.74 -15.98
CA GLU A 515 -51.91 -10.14 -15.42
C GLU A 515 -52.93 -9.30 -16.17
N LEU A 516 -53.76 -9.98 -16.98
CA LEU A 516 -54.83 -9.37 -17.73
C LEU A 516 -55.91 -8.96 -16.75
N ASP A 517 -55.73 -7.78 -16.14
CA ASP A 517 -56.79 -7.09 -15.39
C ASP A 517 -57.98 -6.84 -16.35
N PRO A 518 -59.14 -7.49 -16.16
CA PRO A 518 -60.26 -7.34 -17.09
C PRO A 518 -60.95 -5.96 -17.01
N GLY A 519 -60.52 -5.07 -16.11
CA GLY A 519 -61.19 -3.80 -15.81
C GLY A 519 -60.71 -2.55 -16.56
N ALA A 520 -59.56 -2.57 -17.23
CA ALA A 520 -58.93 -1.35 -17.76
C ALA A 520 -59.50 -0.89 -19.13
N SER A 521 -60.46 0.04 -19.10
CA SER A 521 -61.06 0.67 -20.28
C SER A 521 -60.04 1.48 -21.12
N HIS A 522 -60.19 1.45 -22.45
CA HIS A 522 -59.25 2.04 -23.41
C HIS A 522 -58.97 3.55 -23.22
N GLY A 523 -57.68 3.90 -23.19
CA GLY A 523 -57.19 5.25 -23.42
C GLY A 523 -55.99 5.22 -24.38
N ALA A 524 -56.17 5.68 -25.61
CA ALA A 524 -55.10 5.70 -26.61
C ALA A 524 -54.13 6.87 -26.35
N GLY A 525 -52.86 6.57 -26.09
CA GLY A 525 -51.82 7.56 -25.90
C GLY A 525 -50.44 6.96 -26.19
N SER A 526 -49.77 7.46 -27.21
CA SER A 526 -48.42 7.01 -27.58
C SER A 526 -47.39 7.51 -26.56
N ALA A 527 -46.93 6.63 -25.70
CA ALA A 527 -45.70 6.83 -24.93
C ALA A 527 -44.74 5.69 -25.26
N SER A 528 -43.51 6.03 -25.67
CA SER A 528 -42.39 5.09 -25.70
C SER A 528 -42.04 4.73 -24.26
N ALA A 529 -42.74 3.75 -23.71
CA ALA A 529 -42.41 3.20 -22.40
C ALA A 529 -41.03 2.53 -22.50
N ASN A 530 -40.00 3.22 -22.02
CA ASN A 530 -38.85 2.55 -21.44
C ASN A 530 -39.39 1.71 -20.29
N ILE A 531 -39.77 0.46 -20.57
CA ILE A 531 -40.04 -0.54 -19.55
C ILE A 531 -38.73 -0.63 -18.75
N PRO A 532 -38.70 -0.28 -17.45
CA PRO A 532 -37.52 -0.52 -16.64
C PRO A 532 -37.24 -2.02 -16.74
N PHE A 533 -36.01 -2.42 -17.03
CA PHE A 533 -35.62 -3.83 -16.98
C PHE A 533 -36.04 -4.38 -15.62
N GLY A 534 -37.04 -5.27 -15.60
CA GLY A 534 -37.64 -5.75 -14.36
C GLY A 534 -36.58 -6.45 -13.51
N ASP A 535 -36.32 -5.88 -12.33
CA ASP A 535 -35.13 -6.15 -11.51
C ASP A 535 -35.23 -7.49 -10.75
N SER A 536 -35.40 -8.59 -11.50
CA SER A 536 -35.46 -9.96 -10.97
C SER A 536 -35.04 -11.00 -12.02
N SER A 537 -33.78 -10.88 -12.49
CA SER A 537 -33.07 -11.98 -13.16
C SER A 537 -32.64 -13.06 -12.15
N VAL A 538 -33.64 -13.70 -11.52
CA VAL A 538 -33.40 -14.78 -10.56
C VAL A 538 -32.78 -15.97 -11.29
N SER A 539 -31.60 -16.37 -10.84
CA SER A 539 -30.96 -17.59 -11.28
C SER A 539 -31.28 -18.72 -10.31
N GLN A 540 -31.58 -19.90 -10.83
CA GLN A 540 -31.73 -21.14 -10.06
C GLN A 540 -30.53 -22.04 -10.33
N ALA A 541 -30.01 -22.69 -9.29
CA ALA A 541 -28.97 -23.70 -9.42
C ALA A 541 -29.38 -24.96 -8.66
N VAL A 542 -29.19 -26.12 -9.29
CA VAL A 542 -29.34 -27.43 -8.68
C VAL A 542 -27.95 -28.01 -8.47
N VAL A 543 -27.66 -28.53 -7.28
CA VAL A 543 -26.36 -29.12 -6.94
C VAL A 543 -26.56 -30.48 -6.30
N ARG A 544 -25.77 -31.46 -6.75
CA ARG A 544 -25.73 -32.82 -6.20
C ARG A 544 -24.39 -33.09 -5.53
N LEU A 545 -24.40 -33.36 -4.23
CA LEU A 545 -23.21 -33.68 -3.45
C LEU A 545 -23.28 -35.10 -2.88
N ASN A 546 -22.15 -35.79 -2.86
CA ASN A 546 -21.90 -36.91 -1.97
C ASN A 546 -21.25 -36.34 -0.69
N LEU A 547 -21.88 -36.47 0.47
CA LEU A 547 -21.36 -35.98 1.75
C LEU A 547 -20.85 -37.16 2.59
N ILE A 548 -19.65 -37.08 3.15
CA ILE A 548 -19.15 -38.07 4.10
C ILE A 548 -19.60 -37.65 5.51
N THR A 549 -20.54 -38.36 6.11
CA THR A 549 -21.03 -38.05 7.46
C THR A 549 -20.84 -39.23 8.40
N THR A 550 -21.01 -39.02 9.69
CA THR A 550 -20.95 -40.05 10.73
C THR A 550 -22.37 -40.53 11.02
N ASP A 551 -22.58 -41.85 11.11
CA ASP A 551 -23.91 -42.38 11.45
C ASP A 551 -24.26 -42.09 12.92
N SER A 552 -25.54 -41.89 13.24
CA SER A 552 -25.95 -41.45 14.59
C SER A 552 -25.66 -42.47 15.70
N ASP A 553 -25.49 -43.74 15.32
CA ASP A 553 -25.25 -44.86 16.24
C ASP A 553 -23.88 -45.57 16.02
N SER A 554 -22.98 -45.04 15.17
CA SER A 554 -21.66 -45.67 14.94
C SER A 554 -20.54 -44.67 14.60
N THR A 555 -19.29 -45.07 14.79
CA THR A 555 -18.10 -44.28 14.36
C THR A 555 -17.75 -44.48 12.88
N ALA A 556 -18.56 -45.20 12.11
CA ALA A 556 -18.28 -45.43 10.69
C ALA A 556 -18.68 -44.23 9.83
N CYS A 557 -17.84 -43.88 8.86
CA CYS A 557 -18.22 -42.94 7.81
C CYS A 557 -19.27 -43.56 6.89
N VAL A 558 -20.34 -42.82 6.59
CA VAL A 558 -21.36 -43.16 5.59
C VAL A 558 -21.44 -42.06 4.53
N ILE A 559 -21.61 -42.46 3.26
CA ILE A 559 -21.78 -41.52 2.15
C ILE A 559 -23.27 -41.23 1.99
N LYS A 560 -23.64 -39.95 2.10
CA LYS A 560 -25.00 -39.45 2.01
C LYS A 560 -25.15 -38.52 0.83
N GLN A 561 -25.91 -38.95 -0.17
CA GLN A 561 -26.19 -38.13 -1.34
C GLN A 561 -27.22 -37.05 -1.02
N ARG A 562 -26.96 -35.80 -1.40
CA ARG A 562 -27.87 -34.66 -1.29
C ARG A 562 -28.08 -34.03 -2.66
N LEU A 563 -29.29 -33.54 -2.91
CA LEU A 563 -29.69 -32.80 -4.10
C LEU A 563 -30.46 -31.57 -3.63
N GLU A 564 -29.90 -30.38 -3.83
CA GLU A 564 -30.47 -29.13 -3.31
C GLU A 564 -30.59 -28.06 -4.39
N VAL A 565 -31.54 -27.14 -4.19
CA VAL A 565 -31.84 -26.04 -5.12
C VAL A 565 -31.59 -24.69 -4.45
N GLY A 566 -30.68 -23.91 -5.02
CA GLY A 566 -30.39 -22.53 -4.64
C GLY A 566 -31.03 -21.53 -5.62
N GLU A 567 -31.41 -20.37 -5.08
CA GLU A 567 -31.76 -19.19 -5.86
C GLU A 567 -30.79 -18.07 -5.50
N GLY A 568 -30.55 -17.15 -6.43
CA GLY A 568 -29.64 -16.03 -6.22
C GLY A 568 -29.67 -14.99 -7.33
N ASN A 569 -29.03 -13.85 -7.05
CA ASN A 569 -28.90 -12.69 -7.94
C ASN A 569 -27.79 -12.93 -8.97
N GLY A 570 -27.96 -13.98 -9.78
CA GLY A 570 -26.98 -14.47 -10.74
C GLY A 570 -26.56 -15.92 -10.49
N PRO A 571 -25.92 -16.56 -11.49
CA PRO A 571 -25.69 -18.00 -11.49
C PRO A 571 -24.73 -18.47 -10.38
N VAL A 572 -23.73 -17.65 -10.02
CA VAL A 572 -22.75 -17.98 -8.97
C VAL A 572 -23.36 -17.87 -7.57
N ASP A 573 -24.23 -16.88 -7.35
CA ASP A 573 -24.94 -16.70 -6.08
C ASP A 573 -25.94 -17.84 -5.85
N ALA A 574 -26.67 -18.24 -6.91
CA ALA A 574 -27.54 -19.42 -6.88
C ALA A 574 -26.76 -20.71 -6.55
N LEU A 575 -25.58 -20.92 -7.15
CA LEU A 575 -24.70 -22.05 -6.86
C LEU A 575 -24.19 -22.04 -5.41
N ASN A 576 -23.72 -20.89 -4.91
CA ASN A 576 -23.33 -20.70 -3.51
C ASN A 576 -24.49 -21.00 -2.55
N SER A 577 -25.70 -20.55 -2.86
CA SER A 577 -26.91 -20.85 -2.08
C SER A 577 -27.29 -22.33 -2.10
N ALA A 578 -27.15 -23.02 -3.24
CA ALA A 578 -27.40 -24.46 -3.36
C ALA A 578 -26.38 -25.28 -2.55
N MET A 579 -25.09 -24.98 -2.72
CA MET A 579 -23.98 -25.56 -1.96
C MET A 579 -24.19 -25.40 -0.45
N ARG A 580 -24.54 -24.18 0.01
CA ARG A 580 -24.78 -23.90 1.43
C ARG A 580 -25.96 -24.68 1.98
N LYS A 581 -27.08 -24.79 1.25
CA LYS A 581 -28.21 -25.62 1.68
C LYS A 581 -27.81 -27.09 1.84
N ALA A 582 -27.06 -27.65 0.89
CA ALA A 582 -26.63 -29.04 0.94
C ALA A 582 -25.65 -29.31 2.09
N LEU A 583 -24.66 -28.42 2.28
CA LEU A 583 -23.60 -28.60 3.27
C LEU A 583 -24.07 -28.30 4.71
N LEU A 584 -24.83 -27.23 4.95
CA LEU A 584 -25.22 -26.80 6.31
C LEU A 584 -26.11 -27.80 7.06
N LEU A 585 -26.74 -28.76 6.36
CA LEU A 585 -27.54 -29.81 6.97
C LEU A 585 -26.70 -30.85 7.72
N GLU A 586 -25.51 -31.19 7.20
CA GLU A 586 -24.59 -32.14 7.85
C GLU A 586 -23.41 -31.40 8.54
N TYR A 587 -23.08 -30.19 8.08
CA TYR A 587 -21.99 -29.36 8.59
C TYR A 587 -22.48 -27.96 9.07
N PRO A 588 -23.22 -27.86 10.19
CA PRO A 588 -23.70 -26.58 10.71
C PRO A 588 -22.59 -25.57 11.05
N SER A 589 -21.37 -26.07 11.29
CA SER A 589 -20.17 -25.27 11.56
C SER A 589 -19.74 -24.37 10.40
N LEU A 590 -20.29 -24.53 9.19
CA LEU A 590 -20.06 -23.62 8.06
C LEU A 590 -20.97 -22.38 8.07
N LYS A 591 -21.83 -22.21 9.07
CA LYS A 591 -22.79 -21.09 9.15
C LYS A 591 -22.13 -19.72 9.33
N SER A 592 -20.94 -19.67 9.93
CA SER A 592 -20.15 -18.44 10.15
C SER A 592 -19.34 -18.00 8.92
N MET A 593 -19.11 -18.90 7.96
CA MET A 593 -18.36 -18.66 6.73
C MET A 593 -19.16 -17.76 5.77
N ILE A 594 -18.54 -16.68 5.30
CA ILE A 594 -19.06 -15.79 4.26
C ILE A 594 -18.10 -15.71 3.06
N LEU A 595 -18.65 -15.37 1.89
CA LEU A 595 -17.87 -14.98 0.72
C LEU A 595 -17.66 -13.46 0.80
N THR A 596 -16.40 -13.02 0.72
CA THR A 596 -16.00 -11.62 0.93
C THR A 596 -15.63 -10.88 -0.35
N ASP A 597 -15.17 -11.60 -1.38
CA ASP A 597 -14.77 -11.02 -2.66
C ASP A 597 -14.86 -12.06 -3.78
N TYR A 598 -15.15 -11.60 -5.00
CA TYR A 598 -15.30 -12.42 -6.20
C TYR A 598 -14.66 -11.70 -7.38
N LYS A 599 -13.53 -12.22 -7.85
CA LYS A 599 -12.72 -11.61 -8.92
C LYS A 599 -12.68 -12.51 -10.15
N VAL A 600 -12.97 -11.91 -11.30
CA VAL A 600 -12.94 -12.59 -12.61
C VAL A 600 -11.91 -11.90 -13.49
N ARG A 601 -11.04 -12.67 -14.14
CA ARG A 601 -10.11 -12.16 -15.14
C ARG A 601 -10.09 -13.08 -16.36
N ILE A 602 -10.51 -12.51 -17.49
CA ILE A 602 -10.32 -13.09 -18.82
C ILE A 602 -8.82 -13.06 -19.14
N LEU A 603 -8.27 -14.18 -19.61
CA LEU A 603 -6.83 -14.34 -19.82
C LEU A 603 -6.39 -14.15 -21.27
N ASP A 604 -7.29 -14.43 -22.21
CA ASP A 604 -7.09 -14.30 -23.65
C ASP A 604 -8.14 -13.33 -24.21
N ASN A 605 -7.70 -12.37 -25.01
CA ASN A 605 -8.59 -11.41 -25.67
C ASN A 605 -8.91 -11.81 -27.13
N GLU A 606 -8.21 -12.78 -27.71
CA GLU A 606 -8.39 -13.21 -29.11
C GLU A 606 -9.56 -14.20 -29.25
N SER A 607 -9.72 -15.14 -28.31
CA SER A 607 -10.83 -16.13 -28.32
C SER A 607 -12.20 -15.57 -27.88
N ALA A 608 -12.29 -14.27 -27.55
CA ALA A 608 -13.51 -13.57 -27.11
C ALA A 608 -14.31 -14.36 -26.05
N THR A 609 -15.50 -14.87 -26.39
CA THR A 609 -16.38 -15.60 -25.45
C THR A 609 -15.92 -17.02 -25.10
N ALA A 610 -14.94 -17.57 -25.82
CA ALA A 610 -14.34 -18.87 -25.52
C ALA A 610 -13.03 -18.75 -24.71
N ALA A 611 -12.63 -17.54 -24.34
CA ALA A 611 -11.40 -17.28 -23.61
C ALA A 611 -11.38 -17.93 -22.22
N THR A 612 -10.23 -18.49 -21.85
CA THR A 612 -10.02 -19.02 -20.49
C THR A 612 -10.25 -17.91 -19.46
N THR A 613 -11.19 -18.16 -18.56
CA THR A 613 -11.57 -17.25 -17.49
C THR A 613 -11.03 -17.78 -16.18
N ARG A 614 -10.22 -16.98 -15.50
CA ARG A 614 -9.77 -17.22 -14.12
C ARG A 614 -10.75 -16.57 -13.15
N VAL A 615 -11.22 -17.35 -12.19
CA VAL A 615 -12.07 -16.91 -11.08
C VAL A 615 -11.30 -17.11 -9.78
N MET A 616 -11.27 -16.07 -8.95
CA MET A 616 -10.75 -16.11 -7.59
C MET A 616 -11.88 -15.74 -6.63
N ILE A 617 -12.05 -16.52 -5.57
CA ILE A 617 -13.10 -16.30 -4.57
C ILE A 617 -12.45 -16.22 -3.21
N SER A 618 -12.67 -15.10 -2.51
CA SER A 618 -12.20 -14.90 -1.14
C SER A 618 -13.33 -15.19 -0.16
N PHE A 619 -12.97 -15.84 0.93
CA PHE A 619 -13.86 -16.22 2.02
C PHE A 619 -13.32 -15.69 3.34
N ALA A 620 -14.21 -15.53 4.32
CA ALA A 620 -13.83 -15.29 5.69
C ALA A 620 -14.79 -16.01 6.64
N ASP A 621 -14.27 -16.47 7.76
CA ASP A 621 -15.06 -17.02 8.85
C ASP A 621 -15.21 -15.99 9.97
N LYS A 622 -16.45 -15.67 10.35
CA LYS A 622 -16.72 -14.69 11.41
C LYS A 622 -16.34 -15.16 12.81
N GLU A 623 -16.21 -16.47 13.03
CA GLU A 623 -15.94 -17.08 14.32
C GLU A 623 -14.44 -17.30 14.53
N SER A 624 -13.73 -17.97 13.61
CA SER A 624 -12.28 -18.14 13.69
C SER A 624 -11.47 -16.90 13.28
N LYS A 625 -12.11 -15.94 12.58
CA LYS A 625 -11.48 -14.75 11.94
C LYS A 625 -10.46 -15.08 10.86
N GLU A 626 -10.44 -16.33 10.39
CA GLU A 626 -9.61 -16.77 9.28
C GLU A 626 -10.19 -16.29 7.95
N SER A 627 -9.31 -16.01 6.99
CA SER A 627 -9.68 -15.69 5.61
C SER A 627 -8.77 -16.43 4.63
N TRP A 628 -9.37 -16.92 3.55
CA TRP A 628 -8.67 -17.69 2.53
C TRP A 628 -9.24 -17.38 1.15
N THR A 629 -8.42 -17.61 0.13
CA THR A 629 -8.81 -17.41 -1.27
C THR A 629 -8.53 -18.67 -2.06
N THR A 630 -9.45 -19.03 -2.94
CA THR A 630 -9.34 -20.17 -3.85
C THR A 630 -9.40 -19.69 -5.30
N VAL A 631 -8.85 -20.48 -6.22
CA VAL A 631 -8.72 -20.11 -7.63
C VAL A 631 -9.06 -21.28 -8.55
N SER A 632 -9.79 -20.99 -9.62
CA SER A 632 -9.94 -21.91 -10.75
C SER A 632 -9.89 -21.17 -12.07
N ALA A 633 -9.33 -21.79 -13.11
CA ALA A 633 -9.35 -21.28 -14.47
C ALA A 633 -10.01 -22.29 -15.40
N HIS A 634 -10.95 -21.82 -16.23
CA HIS A 634 -11.68 -22.64 -17.18
C HIS A 634 -12.30 -21.76 -18.31
N PRO A 635 -12.46 -22.25 -19.55
CA PRO A 635 -13.15 -21.50 -20.62
C PRO A 635 -14.61 -21.14 -20.31
N ASN A 636 -15.30 -21.97 -19.51
CA ASN A 636 -16.62 -21.66 -18.97
C ASN A 636 -16.50 -21.05 -17.57
N ILE A 637 -16.87 -19.77 -17.44
CA ILE A 637 -16.87 -19.02 -16.18
C ILE A 637 -17.65 -19.70 -15.06
N ILE A 638 -18.80 -20.32 -15.34
CA ILE A 638 -19.62 -20.99 -14.31
C ILE A 638 -18.89 -22.19 -13.73
N VAL A 639 -18.19 -22.96 -14.57
CA VAL A 639 -17.34 -24.08 -14.15
C VAL A 639 -16.15 -23.58 -13.30
N ALA A 640 -15.50 -22.49 -13.72
CA ALA A 640 -14.45 -21.87 -12.90
C ALA A 640 -14.99 -21.41 -11.53
N SER A 641 -16.18 -20.81 -11.49
CA SER A 641 -16.81 -20.36 -10.25
C SER A 641 -17.19 -21.51 -9.32
N ILE A 642 -17.82 -22.58 -9.82
CA ILE A 642 -18.19 -23.71 -8.95
C ILE A 642 -16.96 -24.46 -8.43
N ASN A 643 -15.90 -24.62 -9.24
CA ASN A 643 -14.66 -25.25 -8.80
C ASN A 643 -14.00 -24.44 -7.66
N ALA A 644 -13.94 -23.11 -7.80
CA ALA A 644 -13.42 -22.25 -6.74
C ALA A 644 -14.33 -22.24 -5.49
N LEU A 645 -15.66 -22.34 -5.64
CA LEU A 645 -16.59 -22.52 -4.52
C LEU A 645 -16.38 -23.85 -3.80
N VAL A 646 -16.23 -24.96 -4.53
CA VAL A 646 -15.96 -26.30 -3.97
C VAL A 646 -14.67 -26.30 -3.15
N ASP A 647 -13.56 -25.83 -3.73
CA ASP A 647 -12.32 -25.60 -2.97
C ASP A 647 -12.57 -24.70 -1.75
N GLY A 648 -13.38 -23.65 -1.90
CA GLY A 648 -13.68 -22.70 -0.83
C GLY A 648 -14.36 -23.35 0.38
N PHE A 649 -15.35 -24.22 0.15
CA PHE A 649 -16.04 -24.97 1.19
C PHE A 649 -15.19 -26.13 1.73
N GLU A 650 -14.42 -26.81 0.89
CA GLU A 650 -13.52 -27.89 1.33
C GLU A 650 -12.43 -27.35 2.27
N TYR A 651 -11.87 -26.18 1.97
CA TYR A 651 -10.92 -25.48 2.84
C TYR A 651 -11.53 -25.16 4.21
N ALA A 652 -12.76 -24.64 4.23
CA ALA A 652 -13.48 -24.32 5.47
C ALA A 652 -13.69 -25.53 6.39
N MET A 653 -13.70 -26.75 5.82
CA MET A 653 -13.86 -28.00 6.55
C MET A 653 -12.54 -28.62 7.03
N LEU A 654 -11.36 -28.07 6.68
CA LEU A 654 -10.06 -28.66 7.07
C LEU A 654 -9.88 -28.77 8.58
N SER A 655 -10.31 -27.77 9.35
CA SER A 655 -10.30 -27.78 10.82
C SER A 655 -11.60 -28.33 11.44
N ARG A 656 -12.54 -28.81 10.61
CA ARG A 656 -13.93 -29.15 10.98
C ARG A 656 -14.40 -30.46 10.36
N GLN A 657 -13.48 -31.33 9.95
CA GLN A 657 -13.82 -32.62 9.36
C GLN A 657 -14.61 -33.48 10.37
N PRO A 658 -15.57 -34.30 9.91
CA PRO A 658 -16.28 -35.23 10.79
C PRO A 658 -15.28 -36.18 11.45
N THR A 659 -15.56 -36.59 12.68
CA THR A 659 -14.65 -37.42 13.51
C THR A 659 -14.37 -38.81 12.96
N CYS A 660 -15.04 -39.24 11.89
CA CYS A 660 -14.73 -40.48 11.17
C CYS A 660 -13.65 -40.30 10.08
N LEU A 661 -13.29 -39.05 9.74
CA LEU A 661 -12.20 -38.69 8.82
C LEU A 661 -10.94 -38.16 9.56
N GLN A 662 -11.03 -37.96 10.88
CA GLN A 662 -9.92 -37.58 11.77
C GLN A 662 -9.22 -38.82 12.33
#